data_AF-A0A3B8Q5C3-F1
#
_entry.id   AF-A0A3B8Q5C3-F1
#
_cell.length_a   1.000
_cell.length_b   1.000
_cell.length_c   1.000
_cell.angle_alpha   90.00
_cell.angle_beta   90.00
_cell.angle_gamma   90.00
#
_symmetry.space_group_name_H-M   'P 1'
#
loop_
_entity.id
_entity.type
_entity.pdbx_description
1 polymer ?
#
loop_
_entity_poly.entity_id
_entity_poly.type
_entity_poly.pdbx_seq_one_letter_code
_entity_poly.pdbx_strand_id
1 'polypeptide(L)'
;MSYQTLVLAIWVVPWALFADGPADNQSDSVRRIPPPGVAIPEEARRELTAAVEKLGTEIASLHQDSTPSGLRALIPDVQIFHKAVDWALRYDEFFKTNEVEAARFELDEGFKRAAALRAGKPYWTEARGLVVRGYVSRVDGSVQPYGLVVPEAFDAHDGRDYRLDVWLHGRGEQLSELAFIYDRSRNLGEFTPRGAFVLHPYGRYCNGSRFAGEADLWEALANVQARYPIDPNRLLVRGFSLGGAACWHLATHFASRWAAAAPGAGFSETAEFLKVFQQESLTPAPWEQKLWQLYDSTAVPLNVTMIPLVAYTGEQDKQIQAAQAMERALRSEGLELTHLIGPKTGHKYEPGAKAELNRRIDALAAIGRNPLPQTVRFQTPTLRYNQMAWVTVDALGEHWETARVEARLVPDSNSVVALTKNVRALTFAIPPGLSPFDPTTPVVVQVDGVSLTTDRPESDRSWTTSIQWNEGRWQTGRPSTPGLRKKHGLQGPIDDAFMDSFLFVRPTGQPMNPAVGTWTTRELNRAVEQWRQQFRGDVRLKNDTEVTESDIAQHHLVLWGDPQSNSLLARVSPQLGIPWNANGVRTPSANYPADQFVPVFIYPNPLNQDRYVVVNSGFTYREYDYLNNARQTPKLPDWALIDITKPSSPRVPGGIAAAGFFGENWAWHP
;
A
#
# COMPACT_ATOMS: atom_id res chain seq x y z
N MET A 1 -31.45 -45.56 2.75
CA MET A 1 -32.03 -44.25 3.14
C MET A 1 -30.95 -43.20 2.91
N SER A 2 -31.14 -42.40 1.86
CA SER A 2 -30.18 -41.40 1.35
C SER A 2 -30.48 -40.06 2.02
N TYR A 3 -29.55 -39.55 2.82
CA TYR A 3 -29.59 -38.16 3.30
C TYR A 3 -28.95 -37.26 2.24
N GLN A 4 -29.79 -36.55 1.48
CA GLN A 4 -29.37 -35.46 0.61
C GLN A 4 -29.08 -34.23 1.48
N THR A 5 -27.81 -33.83 1.53
CA THR A 5 -27.38 -32.56 2.11
C THR A 5 -27.74 -31.44 1.13
N LEU A 6 -28.74 -30.64 1.49
CA LEU A 6 -29.17 -29.47 0.73
C LEU A 6 -28.10 -28.38 0.86
N VAL A 7 -27.24 -28.23 -0.14
CA VAL A 7 -26.34 -27.08 -0.27
C VAL A 7 -27.20 -25.89 -0.68
N LEU A 8 -27.57 -25.05 0.29
CA LEU A 8 -28.17 -23.75 -0.01
C LEU A 8 -27.11 -22.88 -0.70
N ALA A 9 -27.31 -22.63 -2.00
CA ALA A 9 -26.61 -21.60 -2.72
C ALA A 9 -27.02 -20.23 -2.14
N ILE A 10 -26.20 -19.73 -1.21
CA ILE A 10 -26.32 -18.36 -0.71
C ILE A 10 -25.88 -17.47 -1.87
N TRP A 11 -26.84 -16.69 -2.37
CA TRP A 11 -26.60 -15.64 -3.35
C TRP A 11 -25.58 -14.67 -2.77
N VAL A 12 -24.40 -14.62 -3.37
CA VAL A 12 -23.46 -13.51 -3.20
C VAL A 12 -24.21 -12.26 -3.65
N VAL A 13 -24.62 -11.41 -2.69
CA VAL A 13 -25.08 -10.06 -3.02
C VAL A 13 -23.86 -9.34 -3.57
N PRO A 14 -23.83 -8.95 -4.85
CA PRO A 14 -22.70 -8.21 -5.36
C PRO A 14 -22.72 -6.84 -4.70
N TRP A 15 -21.67 -6.50 -3.96
CA TRP A 15 -21.46 -5.17 -3.38
C TRP A 15 -21.18 -4.09 -4.45
N ALA A 16 -21.39 -4.39 -5.73
CA ALA A 16 -21.24 -3.46 -6.84
C ALA A 16 -22.46 -2.55 -6.93
N LEU A 17 -22.56 -1.57 -6.01
CA LEU A 17 -23.19 -0.31 -6.40
C LEU A 17 -22.30 0.26 -7.51
N PHE A 18 -22.90 0.56 -8.67
CA PHE A 18 -22.27 1.26 -9.80
C PHE A 18 -21.95 2.72 -9.43
N ALA A 19 -21.19 2.92 -8.36
CA ALA A 19 -20.44 4.14 -8.14
C ALA A 19 -19.20 4.06 -9.03
N ASP A 20 -18.80 5.16 -9.68
CA ASP A 20 -17.78 5.26 -10.75
C ASP A 20 -18.41 5.29 -12.17
N GLY A 21 -19.30 6.26 -12.42
CA GLY A 21 -19.78 6.57 -13.78
C GLY A 21 -19.56 8.04 -14.16
N PRO A 22 -19.87 8.46 -15.41
CA PRO A 22 -19.57 9.83 -15.89
C PRO A 22 -20.13 10.98 -15.04
N ALA A 23 -21.14 10.74 -14.20
CA ALA A 23 -21.64 11.71 -13.23
C ALA A 23 -20.58 12.10 -12.18
N ASP A 24 -19.65 11.21 -11.87
CA ASP A 24 -18.54 11.42 -10.93
C ASP A 24 -17.38 12.24 -11.56
N ASN A 25 -17.54 12.77 -12.77
CA ASN A 25 -16.58 13.66 -13.44
C ASN A 25 -16.79 15.15 -13.12
N GLN A 26 -17.77 15.49 -12.29
CA GLN A 26 -18.07 16.88 -11.95
C GLN A 26 -17.27 17.35 -10.72
N SER A 27 -16.16 18.04 -10.95
CA SER A 27 -15.25 18.49 -9.88
C SER A 27 -15.85 19.51 -8.91
N ASP A 28 -16.88 20.25 -9.34
CA ASP A 28 -17.52 21.29 -8.53
C ASP A 28 -18.70 20.75 -7.71
N SER A 29 -19.06 19.47 -7.91
CA SER A 29 -20.16 18.79 -7.24
C SER A 29 -19.73 17.38 -6.79
N VAL A 30 -18.77 17.34 -5.87
CA VAL A 30 -18.23 16.07 -5.35
C VAL A 30 -19.10 15.56 -4.20
N ARG A 31 -19.69 14.37 -4.39
CA ARG A 31 -20.40 13.65 -3.33
C ARG A 31 -19.42 13.14 -2.27
N ARG A 32 -19.86 13.08 -1.01
CA ARG A 32 -19.05 12.60 0.11
C ARG A 32 -18.78 11.09 -0.02
N ILE A 33 -17.52 10.69 0.21
CA ILE A 33 -17.08 9.29 0.32
C ILE A 33 -16.36 9.12 1.67
N PRO A 34 -16.76 8.18 2.53
CA PRO A 34 -17.98 7.37 2.44
C PRO A 34 -19.27 8.23 2.46
N PRO A 35 -20.40 7.73 1.96
CA PRO A 35 -21.68 8.44 2.05
C PRO A 35 -22.07 8.65 3.53
N PRO A 36 -22.97 9.60 3.85
CA PRO A 36 -23.54 9.68 5.20
C PRO A 36 -24.24 8.38 5.60
N GLY A 37 -24.14 7.98 6.87
CA GLY A 37 -24.90 6.86 7.39
C GLY A 37 -26.38 7.16 7.56
N VAL A 38 -27.14 6.10 7.84
CA VAL A 38 -28.55 6.12 8.19
C VAL A 38 -28.72 6.19 9.71
N ALA A 39 -29.79 6.83 10.16
CA ALA A 39 -30.14 6.81 11.57
C ALA A 39 -30.54 5.39 12.00
N ILE A 40 -30.05 4.98 13.17
CA ILE A 40 -30.45 3.75 13.85
C ILE A 40 -31.44 4.07 14.99
N PRO A 41 -32.27 3.12 15.45
CA PRO A 41 -33.17 3.34 16.58
C PRO A 41 -32.41 3.81 17.83
N GLU A 42 -32.96 4.81 18.53
CA GLU A 42 -32.31 5.41 19.72
C GLU A 42 -32.09 4.40 20.86
N GLU A 43 -32.97 3.41 20.99
CA GLU A 43 -32.77 2.29 21.90
C GLU A 43 -31.53 1.46 21.54
N ALA A 44 -31.38 1.10 20.25
CA ALA A 44 -30.22 0.38 19.77
C ALA A 44 -28.93 1.21 19.91
N ARG A 45 -28.97 2.52 19.63
CA ARG A 45 -27.82 3.40 19.84
C ARG A 45 -27.36 3.39 21.30
N ARG A 46 -28.29 3.58 22.25
CA ARG A 46 -27.97 3.57 23.68
C ARG A 46 -27.40 2.22 24.14
N GLU A 47 -28.02 1.12 23.70
CA GLU A 47 -27.55 -0.25 23.96
C GLU A 47 -26.12 -0.46 23.46
N LEU A 48 -25.86 -0.16 22.18
CA LEU A 48 -24.56 -0.38 21.55
C LEU A 48 -23.48 0.51 22.16
N THR A 49 -23.78 1.79 22.46
CA THR A 49 -22.83 2.68 23.14
C THR A 49 -22.42 2.13 24.50
N ALA A 50 -23.37 1.69 25.33
CA ALA A 50 -23.06 1.12 26.64
C ALA A 50 -22.23 -0.17 26.52
N ALA A 51 -22.50 -1.00 25.51
CA ALA A 51 -21.75 -2.22 25.26
C ALA A 51 -20.32 -1.95 24.75
N VAL A 52 -20.14 -0.94 23.89
CA VAL A 52 -18.81 -0.48 23.44
C VAL A 52 -17.98 0.01 24.61
N GLU A 53 -18.52 0.89 25.46
CA GLU A 53 -17.82 1.40 26.66
C GLU A 53 -17.38 0.28 27.60
N LYS A 54 -18.26 -0.70 27.80
CA LYS A 54 -17.96 -1.89 28.61
C LYS A 54 -16.85 -2.74 27.97
N LEU A 55 -16.93 -3.03 26.67
CA LEU A 55 -15.89 -3.80 25.98
C LEU A 55 -14.54 -3.07 25.96
N GLY A 56 -14.55 -1.74 25.83
CA GLY A 56 -13.35 -0.90 25.94
C GLY A 56 -12.67 -1.04 27.30
N THR A 57 -13.46 -1.07 28.38
CA THR A 57 -12.97 -1.32 29.74
C THR A 57 -12.37 -2.73 29.88
N GLU A 58 -13.04 -3.75 29.34
CA GLU A 58 -12.53 -5.13 29.32
C GLU A 58 -11.19 -5.20 28.58
N ILE A 59 -11.07 -4.58 27.40
CA ILE A 59 -9.82 -4.52 26.62
C ILE A 59 -8.71 -3.82 27.40
N ALA A 60 -9.00 -2.69 28.06
CA ALA A 60 -8.02 -1.96 28.86
C ALA A 60 -7.45 -2.82 30.00
N SER A 61 -8.29 -3.65 30.63
CA SER A 61 -7.84 -4.57 31.68
C SER A 61 -6.85 -5.63 31.15
N LEU A 62 -7.03 -6.12 29.91
CA LEU A 62 -6.13 -7.11 29.30
C LEU A 62 -4.70 -6.58 29.13
N HIS A 63 -4.50 -5.26 29.05
CA HIS A 63 -3.19 -4.63 28.96
C HIS A 63 -2.48 -4.49 30.32
N GLN A 64 -3.23 -4.39 31.42
CA GLN A 64 -2.69 -4.15 32.76
C GLN A 64 -2.42 -5.44 33.55
N ASP A 65 -3.00 -6.55 33.11
CA ASP A 65 -2.88 -7.85 33.75
C ASP A 65 -1.50 -8.52 33.57
N SER A 66 -1.17 -9.44 34.49
CA SER A 66 -0.04 -10.39 34.44
C SER A 66 -0.11 -11.38 33.26
N THR A 67 -0.95 -11.08 32.26
CA THR A 67 -1.14 -11.78 30.99
C THR A 67 0.19 -12.08 30.32
N PRO A 68 0.51 -13.37 30.05
CA PRO A 68 1.69 -13.77 29.29
C PRO A 68 1.82 -13.02 27.97
N SER A 69 3.06 -12.70 27.57
CA SER A 69 3.37 -11.92 26.35
C SER A 69 2.71 -12.49 25.10
N GLY A 70 2.64 -13.82 24.96
CA GLY A 70 1.99 -14.49 23.83
C GLY A 70 0.49 -14.20 23.74
N LEU A 71 -0.22 -14.03 24.86
CA LEU A 71 -1.64 -13.68 24.87
C LEU A 71 -1.86 -12.18 24.63
N ARG A 72 -0.93 -11.31 25.04
CA ARG A 72 -1.01 -9.87 24.73
C ARG A 72 -0.95 -9.61 23.22
N ALA A 73 -0.20 -10.43 22.48
CA ALA A 73 -0.13 -10.37 21.01
C ALA A 73 -1.47 -10.70 20.31
N LEU A 74 -2.46 -11.21 21.04
CA LEU A 74 -3.81 -11.51 20.55
C LEU A 74 -4.84 -10.42 20.89
N ILE A 75 -4.50 -9.41 21.69
CA ILE A 75 -5.42 -8.30 22.03
C ILE A 75 -5.98 -7.60 20.78
N PRO A 76 -5.20 -7.37 19.70
CA PRO A 76 -5.74 -6.83 18.46
C PRO A 76 -6.89 -7.65 17.86
N ASP A 77 -6.94 -8.97 18.08
CA ASP A 77 -8.02 -9.85 17.63
C ASP A 77 -9.35 -9.60 18.38
N VAL A 78 -9.33 -8.82 19.47
CA VAL A 78 -10.52 -8.31 20.20
C VAL A 78 -10.83 -6.87 19.82
N GLN A 79 -9.78 -6.03 19.74
CA GLN A 79 -9.89 -4.59 19.49
C GLN A 79 -10.59 -4.26 18.18
N ILE A 80 -10.46 -5.10 17.14
CA ILE A 80 -11.15 -4.90 15.87
C ILE A 80 -12.68 -4.85 16.01
N PHE A 81 -13.28 -5.69 16.86
CA PHE A 81 -14.72 -5.73 17.06
C PHE A 81 -15.21 -4.49 17.81
N HIS A 82 -14.44 -4.07 18.83
CA HIS A 82 -14.71 -2.83 19.53
C HIS A 82 -14.63 -1.64 18.56
N LYS A 83 -13.51 -1.50 17.84
CA LYS A 83 -13.29 -0.39 16.90
C LYS A 83 -14.39 -0.32 15.85
N ALA A 84 -14.77 -1.45 15.25
CA ALA A 84 -15.79 -1.50 14.21
C ALA A 84 -17.12 -0.89 14.65
N VAL A 85 -17.60 -1.24 15.85
CA VAL A 85 -18.87 -0.72 16.38
C VAL A 85 -18.73 0.69 16.94
N ASP A 86 -17.65 0.97 17.67
CA ASP A 86 -17.32 2.31 18.18
C ASP A 86 -17.27 3.35 17.06
N TRP A 87 -16.60 3.04 15.95
CA TRP A 87 -16.49 3.95 14.81
C TRP A 87 -17.81 4.13 14.08
N ALA A 88 -18.60 3.06 13.89
CA ALA A 88 -19.93 3.14 13.31
C ALA A 88 -20.84 4.09 14.12
N LEU A 89 -20.76 4.05 15.46
CA LEU A 89 -21.51 4.94 16.36
C LEU A 89 -20.97 6.37 16.38
N ARG A 90 -19.64 6.53 16.55
CA ARG A 90 -18.97 7.83 16.74
C ARG A 90 -19.06 8.71 15.48
N TYR A 91 -19.01 8.09 14.30
CA TYR A 91 -18.97 8.82 13.03
C TYR A 91 -20.26 8.73 12.22
N ASP A 92 -21.32 8.14 12.79
CA ASP A 92 -22.60 7.89 12.12
C ASP A 92 -22.40 7.14 10.79
N GLU A 93 -21.66 6.02 10.85
CA GLU A 93 -21.26 5.20 9.71
C GLU A 93 -21.97 3.82 9.69
N PHE A 94 -23.20 3.77 10.22
CA PHE A 94 -24.15 2.71 9.86
C PHE A 94 -24.74 3.05 8.50
N PHE A 95 -24.49 2.26 7.48
CA PHE A 95 -25.00 2.51 6.12
C PHE A 95 -26.31 1.78 5.83
N LYS A 96 -26.64 0.76 6.62
CA LYS A 96 -27.87 -0.03 6.48
C LYS A 96 -28.47 -0.33 7.84
N THR A 97 -29.80 -0.36 7.94
CA THR A 97 -30.49 -0.60 9.22
C THR A 97 -30.21 -1.99 9.81
N ASN A 98 -29.90 -2.98 8.98
CA ASN A 98 -29.52 -4.32 9.44
C ASN A 98 -28.10 -4.41 10.01
N GLU A 99 -27.27 -3.37 9.90
CA GLU A 99 -25.94 -3.33 10.52
C GLU A 99 -26.00 -3.18 12.05
N VAL A 100 -27.16 -2.85 12.62
CA VAL A 100 -27.38 -2.94 14.07
C VAL A 100 -27.18 -4.38 14.57
N GLU A 101 -27.66 -5.38 13.81
CA GLU A 101 -27.45 -6.79 14.15
C GLU A 101 -26.00 -7.22 13.96
N ALA A 102 -25.32 -6.68 12.94
CA ALA A 102 -23.88 -6.88 12.77
C ALA A 102 -23.11 -6.33 13.98
N ALA A 103 -23.47 -5.14 14.48
CA ALA A 103 -22.85 -4.54 15.64
C ALA A 103 -23.06 -5.35 16.93
N ARG A 104 -24.28 -5.88 17.14
CA ARG A 104 -24.58 -6.79 18.25
C ARG A 104 -23.74 -8.08 18.17
N PHE A 105 -23.66 -8.68 16.98
CA PHE A 105 -22.85 -9.87 16.73
C PHE A 105 -21.38 -9.62 17.04
N GLU A 106 -20.81 -8.51 16.55
CA GLU A 106 -19.41 -8.17 16.76
C GLU A 106 -19.08 -7.87 18.21
N LEU A 107 -19.95 -7.14 18.93
CA LEU A 107 -19.77 -6.91 20.37
C LEU A 107 -19.80 -8.22 21.16
N ASP A 108 -20.74 -9.12 20.85
CA ASP A 108 -20.82 -10.45 21.48
C ASP A 108 -19.54 -11.26 21.24
N GLU A 109 -19.05 -11.31 20.00
CA GLU A 109 -17.76 -11.94 19.68
C GLU A 109 -16.59 -11.26 20.41
N GLY A 110 -16.57 -9.93 20.47
CA GLY A 110 -15.59 -9.15 21.23
C GLY A 110 -15.55 -9.53 22.72
N PHE A 111 -16.71 -9.61 23.38
CA PHE A 111 -16.80 -10.04 24.78
C PHE A 111 -16.36 -11.50 24.96
N LYS A 112 -16.79 -12.41 24.08
CA LYS A 112 -16.37 -13.82 24.11
C LYS A 112 -14.86 -13.94 23.99
N ARG A 113 -14.23 -13.18 23.08
CA ARG A 113 -12.78 -13.21 22.89
C ARG A 113 -12.02 -12.58 24.06
N ALA A 114 -12.51 -11.48 24.61
CA ALA A 114 -11.93 -10.88 25.82
C ALA A 114 -11.94 -11.87 27.00
N ALA A 115 -13.08 -12.53 27.25
CA ALA A 115 -13.20 -13.53 28.30
C ALA A 115 -12.29 -14.74 28.06
N ALA A 116 -12.22 -15.23 26.82
CA ALA A 116 -11.36 -16.34 26.42
C ALA A 116 -9.87 -16.02 26.60
N LEU A 117 -9.42 -14.79 26.27
CA LEU A 117 -8.04 -14.37 26.53
C LEU A 117 -7.71 -14.33 28.01
N ARG A 118 -8.61 -13.78 28.83
CA ARG A 118 -8.44 -13.76 30.28
C ARG A 118 -8.36 -15.16 30.87
N ALA A 119 -9.12 -16.10 30.31
CA ALA A 119 -9.06 -17.51 30.69
C ALA A 119 -7.84 -18.27 30.13
N GLY A 120 -7.01 -17.64 29.29
CA GLY A 120 -5.88 -18.27 28.61
C GLY A 120 -6.28 -19.32 27.57
N LYS A 121 -7.49 -19.23 27.02
CA LYS A 121 -8.07 -20.20 26.08
C LYS A 121 -8.61 -19.51 24.81
N PRO A 122 -7.75 -18.89 23.99
CA PRO A 122 -8.20 -18.15 22.81
C PRO A 122 -8.67 -19.08 21.69
N TYR A 123 -9.93 -19.52 21.74
CA TYR A 123 -10.49 -20.57 20.86
C TYR A 123 -10.31 -20.33 19.35
N TRP A 124 -10.15 -19.08 18.91
CA TRP A 124 -9.94 -18.75 17.51
C TRP A 124 -8.52 -19.05 17.01
N THR A 125 -7.56 -19.33 17.90
CA THR A 125 -6.18 -19.61 17.49
C THR A 125 -6.04 -20.93 16.74
N GLU A 126 -6.92 -21.88 17.03
CA GLU A 126 -6.97 -23.23 16.45
C GLU A 126 -8.20 -23.42 15.54
N ALA A 127 -9.00 -22.37 15.35
CA ALA A 127 -10.20 -22.43 14.54
C ALA A 127 -9.86 -22.69 13.06
N ARG A 128 -10.70 -23.52 12.43
CA ARG A 128 -10.67 -23.80 10.99
C ARG A 128 -11.86 -23.11 10.31
N GLY A 129 -11.79 -22.96 8.99
CA GLY A 129 -12.80 -22.23 8.23
C GLY A 129 -12.62 -20.72 8.36
N LEU A 130 -13.71 -20.00 8.59
CA LEU A 130 -13.72 -18.54 8.64
C LEU A 130 -13.19 -18.03 9.98
N VAL A 131 -12.10 -17.27 9.92
CA VAL A 131 -11.50 -16.64 11.10
C VAL A 131 -11.18 -15.19 10.76
N VAL A 132 -11.78 -14.25 11.50
CA VAL A 132 -11.39 -12.84 11.47
C VAL A 132 -10.37 -12.56 12.56
N ARG A 133 -9.32 -11.83 12.24
CA ARG A 133 -8.20 -11.48 13.12
C ARG A 133 -7.81 -10.01 12.94
N GLY A 134 -7.02 -9.50 13.88
CA GLY A 134 -6.59 -8.12 13.91
C GLY A 134 -5.09 -7.98 14.15
N TYR A 135 -4.55 -6.83 13.74
CA TYR A 135 -3.18 -6.43 14.02
C TYR A 135 -3.10 -4.91 14.21
N VAL A 136 -2.04 -4.44 14.87
CA VAL A 136 -1.75 -3.00 14.99
C VAL A 136 -0.84 -2.61 13.83
N SER A 137 -1.31 -1.70 12.98
CA SER A 137 -0.53 -1.22 11.85
C SER A 137 0.57 -0.26 12.31
N ARG A 138 1.78 -0.43 11.80
CA ARG A 138 2.91 0.48 12.08
C ARG A 138 2.69 1.89 11.53
N VAL A 139 1.95 2.03 10.41
CA VAL A 139 1.74 3.30 9.70
C VAL A 139 1.18 4.38 10.64
N ASP A 140 0.11 4.06 11.36
CA ASP A 140 -0.63 5.04 12.18
C ASP A 140 -1.00 4.53 13.58
N GLY A 141 -0.69 3.26 13.90
CA GLY A 141 -0.93 2.68 15.22
C GLY A 141 -2.37 2.22 15.42
N SER A 142 -3.20 2.33 14.37
CA SER A 142 -4.57 1.84 14.40
C SER A 142 -4.62 0.32 14.30
N VAL A 143 -5.66 -0.27 14.90
CA VAL A 143 -5.97 -1.70 14.72
C VAL A 143 -6.70 -1.90 13.39
N GLN A 144 -6.27 -2.89 12.61
CA GLN A 144 -6.82 -3.24 11.30
C GLN A 144 -7.27 -4.71 11.26
N PRO A 145 -8.44 -5.02 10.67
CA PRO A 145 -8.91 -6.40 10.54
C PRO A 145 -8.39 -7.07 9.26
N TYR A 146 -8.35 -8.40 9.27
CA TYR A 146 -8.31 -9.21 8.06
C TYR A 146 -9.18 -10.47 8.24
N GLY A 147 -9.72 -10.96 7.13
CA GLY A 147 -10.41 -12.25 7.06
C GLY A 147 -9.45 -13.35 6.62
N LEU A 148 -9.61 -14.55 7.19
CA LEU A 148 -8.81 -15.72 6.84
C LEU A 148 -9.73 -16.93 6.65
N VAL A 149 -9.53 -17.66 5.55
CA VAL A 149 -10.03 -19.01 5.40
C VAL A 149 -8.91 -19.97 5.78
N VAL A 150 -9.04 -20.62 6.91
CA VAL A 150 -8.13 -21.68 7.38
C VAL A 150 -8.63 -23.01 6.80
N PRO A 151 -7.82 -23.76 6.03
CA PRO A 151 -8.29 -24.98 5.38
C PRO A 151 -8.67 -26.04 6.42
N GLU A 152 -9.70 -26.86 6.12
CA GLU A 152 -10.12 -27.96 7.02
C GLU A 152 -8.99 -28.94 7.31
N ALA A 153 -8.10 -29.14 6.33
CA ALA A 153 -6.93 -30.01 6.44
C ALA A 153 -5.76 -29.38 7.23
N PHE A 154 -5.92 -28.17 7.79
CA PHE A 154 -4.90 -27.54 8.60
C PHE A 154 -4.68 -28.32 9.90
N ASP A 155 -3.43 -28.70 10.12
CA ASP A 155 -2.89 -29.24 11.35
C ASP A 155 -1.58 -28.51 11.65
N ALA A 156 -1.49 -27.88 12.82
CA ALA A 156 -0.30 -27.14 13.25
C ALA A 156 0.90 -28.07 13.54
N HIS A 157 0.69 -29.38 13.60
CA HIS A 157 1.68 -30.37 14.01
C HIS A 157 2.09 -31.35 12.91
N ASP A 158 1.55 -31.22 11.70
CA ASP A 158 1.89 -32.12 10.59
C ASP A 158 3.19 -31.76 9.86
N GLY A 159 3.82 -30.64 10.25
CA GLY A 159 5.08 -30.15 9.69
C GLY A 159 5.01 -29.66 8.25
N ARG A 160 3.82 -29.50 7.67
CA ARG A 160 3.65 -28.96 6.32
C ARG A 160 3.62 -27.44 6.33
N ASP A 161 4.28 -26.85 5.34
CA ASP A 161 4.04 -25.46 4.95
C ASP A 161 2.90 -25.40 3.92
N TYR A 162 2.01 -24.43 4.08
CA TYR A 162 0.78 -24.32 3.33
C TYR A 162 0.85 -23.21 2.29
N ARG A 163 0.22 -23.45 1.15
CA ARG A 163 -0.10 -22.43 0.16
C ARG A 163 -1.03 -21.38 0.77
N LEU A 164 -0.84 -20.11 0.37
CA LEU A 164 -1.74 -19.02 0.69
C LEU A 164 -2.10 -18.21 -0.56
N ASP A 165 -3.40 -18.04 -0.79
CA ASP A 165 -3.94 -17.14 -1.81
C ASP A 165 -4.41 -15.84 -1.14
N VAL A 166 -3.89 -14.70 -1.59
CA VAL A 166 -4.42 -13.38 -1.23
C VAL A 166 -5.57 -13.05 -2.19
N TRP A 167 -6.74 -12.73 -1.64
CA TRP A 167 -7.90 -12.28 -2.39
C TRP A 167 -8.22 -10.80 -2.09
N LEU A 168 -8.04 -9.95 -3.10
CA LEU A 168 -8.27 -8.52 -3.02
C LEU A 168 -9.72 -8.21 -3.42
N HIS A 169 -10.43 -7.47 -2.56
CA HIS A 169 -11.85 -7.19 -2.77
C HIS A 169 -12.09 -6.05 -3.78
N GLY A 170 -13.32 -6.00 -4.31
CA GLY A 170 -13.77 -4.92 -5.18
C GLY A 170 -14.06 -3.61 -4.43
N ARG A 171 -14.37 -2.55 -5.17
CA ARG A 171 -14.76 -1.25 -4.58
C ARG A 171 -16.05 -1.41 -3.77
N GLY A 172 -16.09 -0.80 -2.59
CA GLY A 172 -17.26 -0.79 -1.72
C GLY A 172 -17.29 0.45 -0.86
N GLU A 173 -17.96 1.51 -1.31
CA GLU A 173 -17.99 2.81 -0.61
C GLU A 173 -18.70 2.78 0.76
N GLN A 174 -19.30 1.64 1.13
CA GLN A 174 -19.91 1.35 2.43
C GLN A 174 -19.19 0.22 3.18
N LEU A 175 -18.01 -0.21 2.72
CA LEU A 175 -17.25 -1.29 3.34
C LEU A 175 -16.48 -0.76 4.56
N SER A 176 -17.20 -0.40 5.62
CA SER A 176 -16.61 -0.13 6.94
C SER A 176 -16.01 -1.41 7.55
N GLU A 177 -15.26 -1.26 8.65
CA GLU A 177 -14.75 -2.39 9.44
C GLU A 177 -15.90 -3.30 9.89
N LEU A 178 -17.03 -2.71 10.32
CA LEU A 178 -18.26 -3.42 10.70
C LEU A 178 -18.81 -4.26 9.54
N ALA A 179 -18.92 -3.66 8.35
CA ALA A 179 -19.37 -4.37 7.16
C ALA A 179 -18.41 -5.50 6.76
N PHE A 180 -17.10 -5.23 6.82
CA PHE A 180 -16.05 -6.17 6.43
C PHE A 180 -15.95 -7.37 7.37
N ILE A 181 -15.88 -7.14 8.69
CA ILE A 181 -15.75 -8.18 9.71
C ILE A 181 -17.00 -9.06 9.70
N TYR A 182 -18.19 -8.47 9.64
CA TYR A 182 -19.43 -9.22 9.58
C TYR A 182 -19.52 -10.13 8.35
N ASP A 183 -19.14 -9.65 7.17
CA ASP A 183 -19.12 -10.48 5.96
C ASP A 183 -18.06 -11.58 6.05
N ARG A 184 -16.81 -11.26 6.45
CA ARG A 184 -15.71 -12.24 6.55
C ARG A 184 -15.91 -13.27 7.66
N SER A 185 -16.81 -13.02 8.62
CA SER A 185 -17.23 -14.00 9.61
C SER A 185 -18.24 -15.03 9.06
N ARG A 186 -18.78 -14.81 7.86
CA ARG A 186 -19.91 -15.59 7.30
C ARG A 186 -19.71 -16.04 5.85
N ASN A 187 -18.74 -15.47 5.15
CA ASN A 187 -18.55 -15.65 3.72
C ASN A 187 -17.12 -16.12 3.40
N LEU A 188 -17.02 -17.27 2.73
CA LEU A 188 -15.76 -17.87 2.26
C LEU A 188 -15.06 -17.05 1.17
N GLY A 189 -15.79 -16.18 0.48
CA GLY A 189 -15.29 -15.38 -0.63
C GLY A 189 -15.33 -16.10 -1.98
N GLU A 190 -14.73 -15.48 -2.99
CA GLU A 190 -14.85 -15.89 -4.39
C GLU A 190 -14.10 -17.19 -4.73
N PHE A 191 -12.94 -17.40 -4.09
CA PHE A 191 -12.05 -18.54 -4.32
C PHE A 191 -11.61 -19.17 -2.99
N THR A 192 -11.78 -20.48 -2.88
CA THR A 192 -11.34 -21.31 -1.75
C THR A 192 -10.62 -22.56 -2.24
N PRO A 193 -9.38 -22.44 -2.75
CA PRO A 193 -8.62 -23.59 -3.21
C PRO A 193 -8.46 -24.64 -2.11
N ARG A 194 -8.60 -25.91 -2.46
CA ARG A 194 -8.56 -27.02 -1.50
C ARG A 194 -7.20 -27.08 -0.82
N GLY A 195 -7.19 -27.11 0.51
CA GLY A 195 -5.96 -27.27 1.30
C GLY A 195 -5.07 -26.02 1.35
N ALA A 196 -5.57 -24.86 0.95
CA ALA A 196 -4.85 -23.60 0.98
C ALA A 196 -5.52 -22.61 1.94
N PHE A 197 -4.71 -21.71 2.51
CA PHE A 197 -5.21 -20.53 3.19
C PHE A 197 -5.70 -19.50 2.18
N VAL A 198 -6.73 -18.74 2.55
CA VAL A 198 -7.13 -17.55 1.79
C VAL A 198 -7.13 -16.34 2.69
N LEU A 199 -6.23 -15.39 2.42
CA LEU A 199 -6.16 -14.11 3.12
C LEU A 199 -7.00 -13.08 2.38
N HIS A 200 -7.97 -12.51 3.09
CA HIS A 200 -8.75 -11.35 2.66
C HIS A 200 -8.27 -10.13 3.46
N PRO A 201 -7.34 -9.32 2.93
CA PRO A 201 -6.97 -8.06 3.56
C PRO A 201 -8.15 -7.08 3.51
N TYR A 202 -8.26 -6.20 4.52
CA TYR A 202 -9.23 -5.11 4.50
C TYR A 202 -8.82 -4.01 3.51
N GLY A 203 -7.52 -3.89 3.20
CA GLY A 203 -7.02 -2.95 2.22
C GLY A 203 -7.23 -1.49 2.60
N ARG A 204 -7.55 -1.24 3.88
CA ARG A 204 -7.95 0.07 4.43
C ARG A 204 -9.03 0.74 3.59
N TYR A 205 -10.20 0.09 3.52
CA TYR A 205 -11.40 0.58 2.81
C TYR A 205 -11.23 0.53 1.27
N CYS A 206 -11.37 1.65 0.57
CA CYS A 206 -11.41 1.72 -0.89
C CYS A 206 -10.14 2.36 -1.43
N ASN A 207 -8.98 1.76 -1.15
CA ASN A 207 -7.67 2.28 -1.58
C ASN A 207 -7.01 1.49 -2.72
N GLY A 208 -7.62 0.38 -3.16
CA GLY A 208 -7.03 -0.45 -4.23
C GLY A 208 -5.65 -1.03 -3.90
N SER A 209 -5.38 -1.27 -2.61
CA SER A 209 -4.08 -1.67 -2.09
C SER A 209 -2.92 -0.77 -2.54
N ARG A 210 -3.17 0.54 -2.64
CA ARG A 210 -2.15 1.58 -2.81
C ARG A 210 -1.84 2.24 -1.45
N PHE A 211 -0.72 2.95 -1.35
CA PHE A 211 -0.34 3.70 -0.15
C PHE A 211 -0.42 2.86 1.14
N ALA A 212 -1.14 3.30 2.17
CA ALA A 212 -1.33 2.51 3.38
C ALA A 212 -2.14 1.23 3.16
N GLY A 213 -2.97 1.14 2.12
CA GLY A 213 -3.65 -0.10 1.72
C GLY A 213 -2.68 -1.16 1.16
N GLU A 214 -1.54 -0.75 0.59
CA GLU A 214 -0.44 -1.66 0.25
C GLU A 214 0.24 -2.19 1.52
N ALA A 215 0.53 -1.27 2.47
CA ALA A 215 1.11 -1.65 3.75
C ALA A 215 0.19 -2.62 4.51
N ASP A 216 -1.13 -2.40 4.49
CA ASP A 216 -2.14 -3.28 5.10
C ASP A 216 -2.04 -4.72 4.62
N LEU A 217 -1.86 -4.94 3.30
CA LEU A 217 -1.68 -6.27 2.74
C LEU A 217 -0.45 -6.97 3.34
N TRP A 218 0.69 -6.28 3.33
CA TRP A 218 1.95 -6.87 3.78
C TRP A 218 1.97 -7.09 5.30
N GLU A 219 1.35 -6.21 6.08
CA GLU A 219 1.20 -6.36 7.53
C GLU A 219 0.24 -7.50 7.89
N ALA A 220 -0.88 -7.63 7.18
CA ALA A 220 -1.80 -8.76 7.34
C ALA A 220 -1.11 -10.09 6.97
N LEU A 221 -0.40 -10.14 5.85
CA LEU A 221 0.35 -11.34 5.45
C LEU A 221 1.42 -11.70 6.47
N ALA A 222 2.20 -10.73 6.96
CA ALA A 222 3.20 -10.97 8.00
C ALA A 222 2.56 -11.49 9.29
N ASN A 223 1.39 -10.96 9.68
CA ASN A 223 0.65 -11.45 10.84
C ASN A 223 0.18 -12.91 10.66
N VAL A 224 -0.25 -13.29 9.46
CA VAL A 224 -0.60 -14.67 9.13
C VAL A 224 0.64 -15.57 9.17
N GLN A 225 1.75 -15.17 8.54
CA GLN A 225 3.00 -15.95 8.52
C GLN A 225 3.61 -16.15 9.91
N ALA A 226 3.39 -15.21 10.84
CA ALA A 226 3.81 -15.36 12.22
C ALA A 226 2.97 -16.37 13.03
N ARG A 227 1.78 -16.75 12.51
CA ARG A 227 0.79 -17.58 13.22
C ARG A 227 0.54 -18.93 12.56
N TYR A 228 0.85 -19.07 11.28
CA TYR A 228 0.62 -20.28 10.49
C TYR A 228 1.85 -20.61 9.64
N PRO A 229 2.15 -21.91 9.42
CA PRO A 229 3.24 -22.35 8.55
C PRO A 229 2.86 -22.10 7.09
N ILE A 230 3.16 -20.91 6.57
CA ILE A 230 2.88 -20.53 5.19
C ILE A 230 4.15 -20.69 4.35
N ASP A 231 4.06 -21.43 3.25
CA ASP A 231 5.15 -21.60 2.30
C ASP A 231 5.37 -20.28 1.53
N PRO A 232 6.50 -19.58 1.73
CA PRO A 232 6.79 -18.33 1.03
C PRO A 232 6.99 -18.52 -0.48
N ASN A 233 7.14 -19.76 -0.95
CA ASN A 233 7.21 -20.08 -2.38
C ASN A 233 5.85 -20.40 -2.99
N ARG A 234 4.77 -20.45 -2.19
CA ARG A 234 3.40 -20.71 -2.65
C ARG A 234 2.45 -19.61 -2.19
N LEU A 235 2.89 -18.37 -2.33
CA LEU A 235 2.07 -17.17 -2.18
C LEU A 235 1.46 -16.80 -3.53
N LEU A 236 0.15 -16.57 -3.56
CA LEU A 236 -0.56 -16.14 -4.76
C LEU A 236 -1.32 -14.85 -4.52
N VAL A 237 -1.50 -14.05 -5.56
CA VAL A 237 -2.30 -12.82 -5.49
C VAL A 237 -3.38 -12.84 -6.56
N ARG A 238 -4.62 -12.56 -6.16
CA ARG A 238 -5.79 -12.51 -7.03
C ARG A 238 -6.72 -11.39 -6.61
N GLY A 239 -7.54 -10.93 -7.54
CA GLY A 239 -8.63 -10.01 -7.21
C GLY A 239 -9.52 -9.73 -8.41
N PHE A 240 -10.62 -9.03 -8.16
CA PHE A 240 -11.59 -8.66 -9.19
C PHE A 240 -12.00 -7.20 -9.06
N SER A 241 -12.23 -6.49 -10.18
CA SER A 241 -12.57 -5.06 -10.17
C SER A 241 -11.45 -4.22 -9.55
N LEU A 242 -11.73 -3.41 -8.53
CA LEU A 242 -10.69 -2.76 -7.71
C LEU A 242 -9.59 -3.73 -7.25
N GLY A 243 -9.97 -4.93 -6.82
CA GLY A 243 -9.02 -5.97 -6.42
C GLY A 243 -8.21 -6.52 -7.59
N GLY A 244 -8.76 -6.47 -8.80
CA GLY A 244 -8.03 -6.81 -10.03
C GLY A 244 -6.97 -5.77 -10.36
N ALA A 245 -7.29 -4.49 -10.16
CA ALA A 245 -6.33 -3.39 -10.30
C ALA A 245 -5.21 -3.46 -9.25
N ALA A 246 -5.56 -3.76 -8.00
CA ALA A 246 -4.61 -4.05 -6.94
C ALA A 246 -3.71 -5.25 -7.28
N CYS A 247 -4.28 -6.30 -7.88
CA CYS A 247 -3.52 -7.46 -8.33
C CYS A 247 -2.54 -7.13 -9.46
N TRP A 248 -2.91 -6.28 -10.43
CA TRP A 248 -2.00 -5.77 -11.46
C TRP A 248 -0.81 -5.04 -10.83
N HIS A 249 -1.09 -4.11 -9.91
CA HIS A 249 -0.08 -3.36 -9.17
C HIS A 249 0.91 -4.29 -8.45
N LEU A 250 0.41 -5.25 -7.67
CA LEU A 250 1.24 -6.15 -6.88
C LEU A 250 2.01 -7.16 -7.74
N ALA A 251 1.43 -7.61 -8.85
CA ALA A 251 2.08 -8.54 -9.77
C ALA A 251 3.25 -7.88 -10.51
N THR A 252 3.16 -6.58 -10.82
CA THR A 252 4.20 -5.86 -11.56
C THR A 252 5.28 -5.27 -10.65
N HIS A 253 4.93 -4.79 -9.46
CA HIS A 253 5.91 -4.18 -8.54
C HIS A 253 6.56 -5.18 -7.57
N PHE A 254 5.94 -6.33 -7.32
CA PHE A 254 6.44 -7.36 -6.41
C PHE A 254 6.49 -8.75 -7.06
N ALA A 255 6.64 -8.84 -8.38
CA ALA A 255 6.53 -10.07 -9.18
C ALA A 255 7.22 -11.30 -8.54
N SER A 256 8.50 -11.15 -8.16
CA SER A 256 9.31 -12.24 -7.57
C SER A 256 8.85 -12.77 -6.21
N ARG A 257 7.89 -12.11 -5.55
CA ARG A 257 7.31 -12.57 -4.27
C ARG A 257 6.19 -13.58 -4.44
N TRP A 258 5.63 -13.69 -5.64
CA TRP A 258 4.43 -14.48 -5.92
C TRP A 258 4.77 -15.71 -6.76
N ALA A 259 4.09 -16.82 -6.50
CA ALA A 259 4.11 -18.02 -7.34
C ALA A 259 3.26 -17.84 -8.60
N ALA A 260 2.15 -17.11 -8.49
CA ALA A 260 1.28 -16.74 -9.61
C ALA A 260 0.40 -15.54 -9.24
N ALA A 261 -0.05 -14.82 -10.27
CA ALA A 261 -1.03 -13.74 -10.14
C ALA A 261 -2.23 -13.93 -11.08
N ALA A 262 -3.42 -13.52 -10.61
CA ALA A 262 -4.66 -13.56 -11.38
C ALA A 262 -5.47 -12.26 -11.25
N PRO A 263 -5.10 -11.20 -12.00
CA PRO A 263 -5.87 -9.97 -12.04
C PRO A 263 -7.16 -10.17 -12.86
N GLY A 264 -8.30 -9.82 -12.26
CA GLY A 264 -9.62 -9.93 -12.89
C GLY A 264 -10.28 -8.58 -13.12
N ALA A 265 -10.58 -8.22 -14.37
CA ALA A 265 -11.40 -7.07 -14.76
C ALA A 265 -11.21 -5.78 -13.91
N GLY A 266 -9.95 -5.36 -13.74
CA GLY A 266 -9.57 -4.14 -13.03
C GLY A 266 -8.59 -3.31 -13.86
N PHE A 267 -8.59 -1.99 -13.65
CA PHE A 267 -7.69 -1.06 -14.34
C PHE A 267 -6.21 -1.41 -14.16
N SER A 268 -5.38 -1.17 -15.16
CA SER A 268 -3.93 -1.42 -15.13
C SER A 268 -3.09 -0.14 -15.20
N GLU A 269 -3.76 0.98 -15.47
CA GLU A 269 -3.18 2.24 -15.89
C GLU A 269 -4.21 3.37 -15.69
N THR A 270 -3.74 4.58 -15.40
CA THR A 270 -4.61 5.66 -14.96
C THR A 270 -5.28 6.39 -16.12
N ALA A 271 -4.49 6.82 -17.11
CA ALA A 271 -4.96 7.76 -18.13
C ALA A 271 -5.98 7.15 -19.10
N GLU A 272 -5.66 5.96 -19.65
CA GLU A 272 -6.52 5.32 -20.65
C GLU A 272 -7.80 4.80 -20.02
N PHE A 273 -7.73 4.19 -18.84
CA PHE A 273 -8.91 3.77 -18.07
C PHE A 273 -9.88 4.93 -17.81
N LEU A 274 -9.41 6.07 -17.30
CA LEU A 274 -10.29 7.23 -17.06
C LEU A 274 -10.89 7.78 -18.38
N LYS A 275 -10.12 7.78 -19.46
CA LYS A 275 -10.63 8.22 -20.76
C LYS A 275 -11.69 7.27 -21.33
N VAL A 276 -11.49 5.96 -21.25
CA VAL A 276 -12.38 4.96 -21.87
C VAL A 276 -13.57 4.64 -20.98
N PHE A 277 -13.32 4.37 -19.70
CA PHE A 277 -14.35 3.96 -18.75
C PHE A 277 -15.15 5.14 -18.20
N GLN A 278 -14.48 6.22 -17.78
CA GLN A 278 -15.15 7.42 -17.27
C GLN A 278 -15.57 8.42 -18.35
N GLN A 279 -15.07 8.28 -19.58
CA GLN A 279 -15.25 9.30 -20.64
C GLN A 279 -14.75 10.67 -20.16
N GLU A 280 -13.72 10.68 -19.30
CA GLU A 280 -13.16 11.89 -18.73
C GLU A 280 -12.17 12.54 -19.71
N SER A 281 -12.26 13.87 -19.86
CA SER A 281 -11.21 14.65 -20.51
C SER A 281 -10.18 15.06 -19.47
N LEU A 282 -9.00 14.43 -19.53
CA LEU A 282 -7.92 14.68 -18.57
C LEU A 282 -7.06 15.88 -18.99
N THR A 283 -6.78 16.78 -18.05
CA THR A 283 -5.82 17.89 -18.19
C THR A 283 -4.80 17.85 -17.06
N PRO A 284 -4.04 16.75 -16.91
CA PRO A 284 -3.10 16.58 -15.81
C PRO A 284 -1.92 17.52 -15.95
N ALA A 285 -1.37 17.98 -14.82
CA ALA A 285 -0.08 18.65 -14.84
C ALA A 285 1.02 17.67 -15.31
N PRO A 286 2.14 18.15 -15.90
CA PRO A 286 3.23 17.29 -16.33
C PRO A 286 3.79 16.38 -15.23
N TRP A 287 3.84 16.85 -13.99
CA TRP A 287 4.28 16.03 -12.85
C TRP A 287 3.27 14.94 -12.49
N GLU A 288 1.95 15.18 -12.61
CA GLU A 288 0.94 14.14 -12.35
C GLU A 288 1.12 12.95 -13.29
N GLN A 289 1.43 13.21 -14.56
CA GLN A 289 1.70 12.15 -15.54
C GLN A 289 2.93 11.31 -15.15
N LYS A 290 3.98 11.94 -14.62
CA LYS A 290 5.14 11.23 -14.05
C LYS A 290 4.72 10.37 -12.85
N LEU A 291 3.91 10.94 -11.96
CA LEU A 291 3.47 10.29 -10.71
C LEU A 291 2.53 9.09 -10.92
N TRP A 292 1.79 9.02 -12.03
CA TRP A 292 0.99 7.83 -12.36
C TRP A 292 1.84 6.56 -12.48
N GLN A 293 3.10 6.70 -12.91
CA GLN A 293 4.04 5.58 -13.02
C GLN A 293 4.36 4.91 -11.68
N LEU A 294 3.98 5.51 -10.55
CA LEU A 294 4.09 4.85 -9.23
C LEU A 294 3.18 3.62 -9.14
N TYR A 295 2.08 3.56 -9.88
CA TYR A 295 1.10 2.47 -9.78
C TYR A 295 0.65 1.90 -11.12
N ASP A 296 0.87 2.60 -12.23
CA ASP A 296 0.50 2.12 -13.56
C ASP A 296 1.35 0.91 -13.94
N SER A 297 0.72 -0.26 -14.00
CA SER A 297 1.35 -1.55 -14.31
C SER A 297 1.89 -1.59 -15.75
N THR A 298 1.30 -0.78 -16.64
CA THR A 298 1.77 -0.59 -18.02
C THR A 298 3.09 0.19 -18.11
N ALA A 299 3.54 0.85 -17.03
CA ALA A 299 4.83 1.54 -16.98
C ALA A 299 6.01 0.59 -16.74
N VAL A 300 5.77 -0.62 -16.22
CA VAL A 300 6.79 -1.63 -15.87
C VAL A 300 6.44 -3.04 -16.36
N PRO A 301 5.98 -3.22 -17.62
CA PRO A 301 5.43 -4.49 -18.10
C PRO A 301 6.46 -5.63 -18.12
N LEU A 302 7.76 -5.33 -18.23
CA LEU A 302 8.83 -6.34 -18.23
C LEU A 302 8.85 -7.18 -16.95
N ASN A 303 8.42 -6.59 -15.82
CA ASN A 303 8.46 -7.28 -14.53
C ASN A 303 7.59 -8.54 -14.51
N VAL A 304 6.59 -8.63 -15.38
CA VAL A 304 5.75 -9.84 -15.54
C VAL A 304 6.58 -11.06 -15.97
N THR A 305 7.75 -10.89 -16.59
CA THR A 305 8.65 -12.02 -16.88
C THR A 305 9.12 -12.78 -15.64
N MET A 306 9.01 -12.15 -14.46
CA MET A 306 9.42 -12.72 -13.18
C MET A 306 8.29 -13.43 -12.43
N ILE A 307 7.08 -13.52 -13.02
CA ILE A 307 5.91 -14.14 -12.40
C ILE A 307 4.96 -14.78 -13.43
N PRO A 308 4.47 -16.01 -13.21
CA PRO A 308 3.34 -16.54 -13.96
C PRO A 308 2.05 -15.71 -13.76
N LEU A 309 1.44 -15.25 -14.86
CA LEU A 309 0.30 -14.35 -14.84
C LEU A 309 -0.84 -14.87 -15.71
N VAL A 310 -2.05 -14.96 -15.15
CA VAL A 310 -3.27 -15.35 -15.89
C VAL A 310 -4.37 -14.32 -15.63
N ALA A 311 -4.63 -13.44 -16.59
CA ALA A 311 -5.67 -12.42 -16.48
C ALA A 311 -7.06 -13.00 -16.81
N TYR A 312 -8.11 -12.41 -16.24
CA TYR A 312 -9.49 -12.76 -16.57
C TYR A 312 -10.35 -11.52 -16.80
N THR A 313 -11.22 -11.55 -17.82
CA THR A 313 -12.31 -10.59 -17.97
C THR A 313 -13.55 -11.26 -18.56
N GLY A 314 -14.74 -10.70 -18.30
CA GLY A 314 -15.94 -11.06 -19.05
C GLY A 314 -15.94 -10.40 -20.43
N GLU A 315 -16.38 -11.12 -21.46
CA GLU A 315 -16.41 -10.64 -22.85
C GLU A 315 -17.15 -9.30 -23.03
N GLN A 316 -18.21 -9.07 -22.24
CA GLN A 316 -19.06 -7.89 -22.30
C GLN A 316 -18.71 -6.85 -21.22
N ASP A 317 -17.66 -7.10 -20.45
CA ASP A 317 -17.19 -6.16 -19.43
C ASP A 317 -16.39 -5.03 -20.09
N LYS A 318 -16.78 -3.77 -19.83
CA LYS A 318 -16.06 -2.60 -20.35
C LYS A 318 -14.62 -2.52 -19.80
N GLN A 319 -14.34 -3.13 -18.65
CA GLN A 319 -12.98 -3.18 -18.08
C GLN A 319 -12.04 -4.14 -18.82
N ILE A 320 -12.50 -4.84 -19.87
CA ILE A 320 -11.62 -5.60 -20.77
C ILE A 320 -10.49 -4.74 -21.36
N GLN A 321 -10.73 -3.42 -21.49
CA GLN A 321 -9.76 -2.44 -21.97
C GLN A 321 -8.44 -2.48 -21.16
N ALA A 322 -8.50 -2.68 -19.84
CA ALA A 322 -7.29 -2.72 -19.00
C ALA A 322 -6.39 -3.92 -19.34
N ALA A 323 -6.97 -5.10 -19.52
CA ALA A 323 -6.22 -6.27 -19.96
C ALA A 323 -5.64 -6.06 -21.38
N GLN A 324 -6.37 -5.38 -22.27
CA GLN A 324 -5.88 -5.01 -23.61
C GLN A 324 -4.74 -3.98 -23.56
N ALA A 325 -4.74 -3.06 -22.60
CA ALA A 325 -3.64 -2.13 -22.37
C ALA A 325 -2.38 -2.89 -21.93
N MET A 326 -2.51 -3.84 -21.00
CA MET A 326 -1.42 -4.74 -20.61
C MET A 326 -0.95 -5.63 -21.75
N GLU A 327 -1.84 -6.17 -22.60
CA GLU A 327 -1.46 -6.93 -23.80
C GLU A 327 -0.56 -6.10 -24.74
N ARG A 328 -0.89 -4.82 -24.95
CA ARG A 328 -0.07 -3.92 -25.77
C ARG A 328 1.28 -3.64 -25.11
N ALA A 329 1.29 -3.36 -23.81
CA ALA A 329 2.51 -3.11 -23.06
C ALA A 329 3.45 -4.34 -23.06
N LEU A 330 2.91 -5.52 -22.76
CA LEU A 330 3.64 -6.80 -22.78
C LEU A 330 4.17 -7.14 -24.18
N ARG A 331 3.39 -6.89 -25.24
CA ARG A 331 3.85 -7.13 -26.62
C ARG A 331 5.08 -6.29 -26.98
N SER A 332 5.21 -5.08 -26.45
CA SER A 332 6.40 -4.24 -26.65
C SER A 332 7.66 -4.82 -26.00
N GLU A 333 7.51 -5.71 -25.02
CA GLU A 333 8.59 -6.48 -24.39
C GLU A 333 8.69 -7.92 -24.92
N GLY A 334 7.95 -8.25 -25.99
CA GLY A 334 7.96 -9.58 -26.62
C GLY A 334 7.18 -10.66 -25.85
N LEU A 335 6.22 -10.27 -25.01
CA LEU A 335 5.41 -11.17 -24.19
C LEU A 335 3.95 -11.19 -24.63
N GLU A 336 3.31 -12.35 -24.51
CA GLU A 336 1.88 -12.52 -24.71
C GLU A 336 1.18 -12.74 -23.37
N LEU A 337 0.08 -12.01 -23.14
CA LEU A 337 -0.74 -12.20 -21.96
C LEU A 337 -1.60 -13.46 -22.10
N THR A 338 -1.55 -14.35 -21.13
CA THR A 338 -2.60 -15.38 -20.99
C THR A 338 -3.85 -14.70 -20.43
N HIS A 339 -4.78 -14.34 -21.32
CA HIS A 339 -6.02 -13.66 -20.99
C HIS A 339 -7.22 -14.58 -21.22
N LEU A 340 -7.87 -15.01 -20.13
CA LEU A 340 -9.09 -15.81 -20.19
C LEU A 340 -10.30 -14.88 -20.32
N ILE A 341 -11.10 -15.11 -21.37
CA ILE A 341 -12.31 -14.33 -21.64
C ILE A 341 -13.54 -15.20 -21.33
N GLY A 342 -14.36 -14.75 -20.39
CA GLY A 342 -15.65 -15.36 -20.06
C GLY A 342 -16.71 -15.02 -21.10
N PRO A 343 -17.18 -15.97 -21.94
CA PRO A 343 -18.12 -15.68 -23.02
C PRO A 343 -19.44 -15.11 -22.49
N LYS A 344 -20.02 -14.14 -23.21
CA LYS A 344 -21.32 -13.51 -22.93
C LYS A 344 -21.48 -13.00 -21.49
N THR A 345 -20.38 -12.64 -20.84
CA THR A 345 -20.37 -12.29 -19.41
C THR A 345 -19.92 -10.86 -19.21
N GLY A 346 -20.66 -10.10 -18.39
CA GLY A 346 -20.29 -8.75 -17.96
C GLY A 346 -19.33 -8.76 -16.76
N HIS A 347 -19.50 -7.83 -15.82
CA HIS A 347 -18.61 -7.63 -14.67
C HIS A 347 -18.75 -8.70 -13.56
N LYS A 348 -18.42 -9.96 -13.89
CA LYS A 348 -18.38 -11.12 -12.98
C LYS A 348 -17.54 -12.26 -13.57
N TYR A 349 -17.29 -13.30 -12.78
CA TYR A 349 -16.72 -14.55 -13.28
C TYR A 349 -17.74 -15.41 -14.04
N GLU A 350 -17.38 -15.82 -15.26
CA GLU A 350 -18.07 -16.86 -16.01
C GLU A 350 -17.63 -18.23 -15.45
N PRO A 351 -18.56 -19.15 -15.13
CA PRO A 351 -18.23 -20.41 -14.45
C PRO A 351 -17.13 -21.27 -15.12
N GLY A 352 -17.16 -21.41 -16.45
CA GLY A 352 -16.17 -22.20 -17.19
C GLY A 352 -14.78 -21.58 -17.16
N ALA A 353 -14.68 -20.29 -17.48
CA ALA A 353 -13.45 -19.52 -17.43
C ALA A 353 -12.89 -19.44 -15.99
N LYS A 354 -13.74 -19.35 -14.98
CA LYS A 354 -13.35 -19.41 -13.56
C LYS A 354 -12.74 -20.77 -13.19
N ALA A 355 -13.33 -21.87 -13.65
CA ALA A 355 -12.80 -23.21 -13.44
C ALA A 355 -11.44 -23.39 -14.13
N GLU A 356 -11.28 -22.90 -15.35
CA GLU A 356 -10.02 -22.92 -16.09
C GLU A 356 -8.94 -22.04 -15.43
N LEU A 357 -9.32 -20.85 -14.96
CA LEU A 357 -8.44 -19.99 -14.17
C LEU A 357 -7.92 -20.73 -12.95
N ASN A 358 -8.80 -21.34 -12.16
CA ASN A 358 -8.42 -22.14 -10.99
C ASN A 358 -7.49 -23.29 -11.35
N ARG A 359 -7.81 -24.06 -12.40
CA ARG A 359 -6.97 -25.18 -12.84
C ARG A 359 -5.54 -24.72 -13.15
N ARG A 360 -5.38 -23.60 -13.87
CA ARG A 360 -4.06 -23.03 -14.21
C ARG A 360 -3.33 -22.55 -12.97
N ILE A 361 -4.02 -21.78 -12.12
CA ILE A 361 -3.40 -21.22 -10.93
C ILE A 361 -3.01 -22.32 -9.93
N ASP A 362 -3.82 -23.37 -9.77
CA ASP A 362 -3.48 -24.51 -8.91
C ASP A 362 -2.27 -25.29 -9.43
N ALA A 363 -2.15 -25.44 -10.76
CA ALA A 363 -0.97 -26.05 -11.36
C ALA A 363 0.31 -25.22 -11.13
N LEU A 364 0.22 -23.90 -11.24
CA LEU A 364 1.33 -22.98 -10.95
C LEU A 364 1.71 -23.00 -9.46
N ALA A 365 0.71 -23.01 -8.58
CA ALA A 365 0.92 -23.09 -7.15
C ALA A 365 1.59 -24.41 -6.70
N ALA A 366 1.29 -25.52 -7.39
CA ALA A 366 1.94 -26.81 -7.11
C ALA A 366 3.45 -26.76 -7.35
N ILE A 367 3.89 -26.03 -8.38
CA ILE A 367 5.31 -25.77 -8.68
C ILE A 367 5.92 -24.78 -7.67
N GLY A 368 5.21 -23.69 -7.39
CA GLY A 368 5.71 -22.59 -6.57
C GLY A 368 6.60 -21.61 -7.34
N ARG A 369 6.99 -20.51 -6.70
CA ARG A 369 7.92 -19.54 -7.28
C ARG A 369 9.33 -20.12 -7.31
N ASN A 370 10.16 -19.67 -8.25
CA ASN A 370 11.61 -19.93 -8.21
C ASN A 370 12.27 -18.96 -7.20
N PRO A 371 12.86 -19.45 -6.08
CA PRO A 371 13.50 -18.59 -5.10
C PRO A 371 14.81 -17.96 -5.61
N LEU A 372 15.43 -18.54 -6.65
CA LEU A 372 16.65 -18.04 -7.28
C LEU A 372 16.55 -18.15 -8.82
N PRO A 373 15.80 -17.25 -9.48
CA PRO A 373 15.76 -17.22 -10.94
C PRO A 373 17.15 -16.96 -11.52
N GLN A 374 17.59 -17.75 -12.50
CA GLN A 374 18.91 -17.57 -13.11
C GLN A 374 19.09 -16.17 -13.73
N THR A 375 18.02 -15.64 -14.32
CA THR A 375 17.98 -14.29 -14.90
C THR A 375 16.92 -13.47 -14.19
N VAL A 376 17.27 -12.24 -13.81
CA VAL A 376 16.37 -11.21 -13.31
C VAL A 376 16.21 -10.14 -14.38
N ARG A 377 14.96 -9.85 -14.74
CA ARG A 377 14.58 -8.69 -15.55
C ARG A 377 13.73 -7.78 -14.72
N PHE A 378 14.12 -6.51 -14.68
CA PHE A 378 13.53 -5.56 -13.76
C PHE A 378 13.45 -4.17 -14.39
N GLN A 379 12.28 -3.55 -14.25
CA GLN A 379 11.98 -2.17 -14.57
C GLN A 379 11.42 -1.48 -13.33
N THR A 380 11.87 -0.25 -13.09
CA THR A 380 11.25 0.63 -12.10
C THR A 380 11.53 2.10 -12.43
N PRO A 381 10.55 3.01 -12.29
CA PRO A 381 10.78 4.45 -12.40
C PRO A 381 11.17 5.09 -11.06
N THR A 382 11.16 4.33 -9.96
CA THR A 382 11.24 4.87 -8.59
C THR A 382 11.87 3.85 -7.64
N LEU A 383 12.66 4.32 -6.67
CA LEU A 383 13.18 3.49 -5.59
C LEU A 383 12.10 3.01 -4.60
N ARG A 384 10.81 3.33 -4.77
CA ARG A 384 9.73 2.75 -3.95
C ARG A 384 9.74 1.23 -4.07
N TYR A 385 9.78 0.76 -5.31
CA TYR A 385 9.79 -0.65 -5.67
C TYR A 385 11.14 -0.90 -6.33
N ASN A 386 12.14 -1.19 -5.50
CA ASN A 386 13.53 -1.22 -5.93
C ASN A 386 14.15 -2.62 -5.94
N GLN A 387 13.36 -3.66 -5.72
CA GLN A 387 13.87 -5.03 -5.63
C GLN A 387 13.12 -5.98 -6.55
N MET A 388 13.88 -6.84 -7.23
CA MET A 388 13.37 -7.98 -7.96
C MET A 388 14.27 -9.19 -7.72
N ALA A 389 13.74 -10.21 -7.05
CA ALA A 389 14.47 -11.40 -6.61
C ALA A 389 15.80 -11.04 -5.90
N TRP A 390 16.93 -11.52 -6.41
CA TRP A 390 18.27 -11.30 -5.84
C TRP A 390 18.93 -9.98 -6.29
N VAL A 391 18.20 -9.09 -6.98
CA VAL A 391 18.68 -7.78 -7.43
C VAL A 391 17.94 -6.66 -6.72
N THR A 392 18.69 -5.73 -6.12
CA THR A 392 18.18 -4.48 -5.57
C THR A 392 18.82 -3.30 -6.29
N VAL A 393 18.02 -2.33 -6.73
CA VAL A 393 18.43 -1.03 -7.25
C VAL A 393 18.56 -0.07 -6.08
N ASP A 394 19.78 0.37 -5.78
CA ASP A 394 20.08 1.20 -4.61
C ASP A 394 20.11 2.70 -4.94
N ALA A 395 20.25 3.05 -6.22
CA ALA A 395 20.24 4.43 -6.73
C ALA A 395 19.86 4.47 -8.21
N LEU A 396 19.09 5.49 -8.60
CA LEU A 396 18.73 5.79 -9.99
C LEU A 396 19.62 6.89 -10.55
N GLY A 397 19.64 7.02 -11.88
CA GLY A 397 20.21 8.21 -12.53
C GLY A 397 19.28 9.42 -12.40
N GLU A 398 17.99 9.20 -12.61
CA GLU A 398 16.91 10.17 -12.45
C GLU A 398 15.60 9.44 -12.10
N HIS A 399 14.94 9.82 -11.01
CA HIS A 399 13.59 9.33 -10.69
C HIS A 399 12.57 9.73 -11.77
N TRP A 400 11.58 8.88 -11.99
CA TRP A 400 10.50 8.99 -12.97
C TRP A 400 10.91 8.78 -14.43
N GLU A 401 12.20 8.53 -14.68
CA GLU A 401 12.70 7.92 -15.91
C GLU A 401 12.86 6.42 -15.69
N THR A 402 12.38 5.60 -16.63
CA THR A 402 12.41 4.14 -16.44
C THR A 402 13.84 3.60 -16.33
N ALA A 403 14.18 3.04 -15.18
CA ALA A 403 15.36 2.22 -15.01
C ALA A 403 15.11 0.78 -15.41
N ARG A 404 16.15 0.13 -15.95
CA ARG A 404 16.11 -1.27 -16.39
C ARG A 404 17.36 -2.00 -15.92
N VAL A 405 17.18 -3.22 -15.44
CA VAL A 405 18.25 -4.18 -15.13
C VAL A 405 17.92 -5.52 -15.79
N GLU A 406 18.86 -6.08 -16.52
CA GLU A 406 18.88 -7.50 -16.87
C GLU A 406 20.15 -8.12 -16.29
N ALA A 407 20.00 -8.97 -15.27
CA ALA A 407 21.11 -9.59 -14.57
C ALA A 407 21.00 -11.12 -14.63
N ARG A 408 22.10 -11.82 -14.87
CA ARG A 408 22.14 -13.27 -15.02
C ARG A 408 23.27 -13.88 -14.19
N LEU A 409 22.94 -14.96 -13.47
CA LEU A 409 23.92 -15.83 -12.82
C LEU A 409 24.57 -16.75 -13.87
N VAL A 410 25.90 -16.82 -13.86
CA VAL A 410 26.72 -17.68 -14.74
C VAL A 410 27.66 -18.53 -13.86
N PRO A 411 27.15 -19.63 -13.28
CA PRO A 411 27.90 -20.45 -12.32
C PRO A 411 29.21 -21.03 -12.88
N ASP A 412 29.21 -21.45 -14.16
CA ASP A 412 30.36 -22.08 -14.82
C ASP A 412 31.61 -21.20 -14.84
N SER A 413 31.44 -19.87 -14.81
CA SER A 413 32.52 -18.88 -14.77
C SER A 413 32.57 -18.10 -13.45
N ASN A 414 31.87 -18.58 -12.42
CA ASN A 414 31.75 -17.92 -11.12
C ASN A 414 31.41 -16.42 -11.23
N SER A 415 30.41 -16.08 -12.06
CA SER A 415 30.14 -14.68 -12.40
C SER A 415 28.66 -14.30 -12.46
N VAL A 416 28.41 -12.99 -12.36
CA VAL A 416 27.14 -12.34 -12.65
C VAL A 416 27.35 -11.40 -13.84
N VAL A 417 26.45 -11.45 -14.82
CA VAL A 417 26.47 -10.51 -15.96
C VAL A 417 25.23 -9.62 -15.87
N ALA A 418 25.41 -8.30 -15.90
CA ALA A 418 24.34 -7.32 -15.77
C ALA A 418 24.43 -6.23 -16.85
N LEU A 419 23.27 -5.86 -17.39
CA LEU A 419 23.09 -4.70 -18.27
C LEU A 419 22.11 -3.74 -17.60
N THR A 420 22.44 -2.45 -17.60
CA THR A 420 21.67 -1.43 -16.89
C THR A 420 21.32 -0.23 -17.75
N LYS A 421 20.21 0.42 -17.43
CA LYS A 421 19.81 1.74 -17.93
C LYS A 421 19.24 2.55 -16.77
N ASN A 422 19.67 3.80 -16.63
CA ASN A 422 19.23 4.72 -15.57
C ASN A 422 19.46 4.17 -14.14
N VAL A 423 20.52 3.38 -13.94
CA VAL A 423 20.91 2.83 -12.63
C VAL A 423 22.27 3.38 -12.23
N ARG A 424 22.41 3.75 -10.95
CA ARG A 424 23.66 4.27 -10.38
C ARG A 424 24.21 3.40 -9.26
N ALA A 425 23.41 2.50 -8.69
CA ALA A 425 23.90 1.52 -7.72
C ALA A 425 23.00 0.28 -7.68
N LEU A 426 23.63 -0.88 -7.46
CA LEU A 426 22.98 -2.17 -7.36
C LEU A 426 23.54 -2.96 -6.18
N THR A 427 22.70 -3.78 -5.57
CA THR A 427 23.10 -4.86 -4.68
C THR A 427 22.60 -6.17 -5.24
N PHE A 428 23.50 -7.15 -5.35
CA PHE A 428 23.16 -8.53 -5.63
C PHE A 428 23.22 -9.30 -4.32
N ALA A 429 22.14 -9.98 -3.95
CA ALA A 429 22.03 -10.68 -2.66
C ALA A 429 21.37 -12.05 -2.86
N ILE A 430 22.16 -13.10 -2.66
CA ILE A 430 21.73 -14.50 -2.68
C ILE A 430 21.70 -15.01 -1.23
N PRO A 431 20.55 -15.51 -0.73
CA PRO A 431 20.42 -15.95 0.64
C PRO A 431 21.20 -17.26 0.90
N PRO A 432 21.41 -17.62 2.19
CA PRO A 432 22.07 -18.86 2.57
C PRO A 432 21.48 -20.10 1.87
N GLY A 433 22.35 -21.03 1.49
CA GLY A 433 22.00 -22.29 0.85
C GLY A 433 21.76 -22.21 -0.67
N LEU A 434 21.65 -21.02 -1.27
CA LEU A 434 21.23 -20.87 -2.67
C LEU A 434 22.34 -20.46 -3.64
N SER A 435 23.46 -19.90 -3.18
CA SER A 435 24.52 -19.43 -4.10
C SER A 435 25.06 -20.58 -4.95
N PRO A 436 24.98 -20.49 -6.29
CA PRO A 436 25.45 -21.53 -7.20
C PRO A 436 26.97 -21.46 -7.46
N PHE A 437 27.64 -20.49 -6.83
CA PHE A 437 29.03 -20.16 -7.05
C PHE A 437 29.98 -21.04 -6.22
N ASP A 438 31.22 -21.17 -6.69
CA ASP A 438 32.30 -21.83 -5.96
C ASP A 438 32.73 -20.92 -4.78
N PRO A 439 32.58 -21.36 -3.51
CA PRO A 439 32.89 -20.57 -2.33
C PRO A 439 34.40 -20.38 -2.13
N THR A 440 35.24 -21.08 -2.89
CA THR A 440 36.70 -20.97 -2.78
C THR A 440 37.26 -19.85 -3.65
N THR A 441 36.48 -19.32 -4.59
CA THR A 441 36.90 -18.28 -5.54
C THR A 441 36.02 -17.03 -5.46
N PRO A 442 36.60 -15.83 -5.63
CA PRO A 442 35.86 -14.58 -5.81
C PRO A 442 34.82 -14.66 -6.94
N VAL A 443 33.65 -14.03 -6.76
CA VAL A 443 32.66 -13.88 -7.84
C VAL A 443 32.99 -12.65 -8.67
N VAL A 444 32.93 -12.79 -9.99
CA VAL A 444 33.13 -11.66 -10.92
C VAL A 444 31.79 -11.07 -11.32
N VAL A 445 31.59 -9.77 -11.12
CA VAL A 445 30.43 -9.03 -11.63
C VAL A 445 30.83 -8.29 -12.90
N GLN A 446 30.23 -8.65 -14.03
CA GLN A 446 30.35 -7.94 -15.30
C GLN A 446 29.14 -7.04 -15.48
N VAL A 447 29.31 -5.73 -15.37
CA VAL A 447 28.23 -4.74 -15.48
C VAL A 447 28.55 -3.71 -16.57
N ASP A 448 27.68 -3.60 -17.57
CA ASP A 448 27.83 -2.67 -18.70
C ASP A 448 29.22 -2.74 -19.38
N GLY A 449 29.76 -3.96 -19.50
CA GLY A 449 31.09 -4.23 -20.08
C GLY A 449 32.28 -4.05 -19.13
N VAL A 450 32.06 -3.60 -17.88
CA VAL A 450 33.09 -3.47 -16.85
C VAL A 450 33.11 -4.71 -15.97
N SER A 451 34.28 -5.31 -15.76
CA SER A 451 34.45 -6.45 -14.85
C SER A 451 34.94 -6.00 -13.47
N LEU A 452 34.27 -6.45 -12.42
CA LEU A 452 34.58 -6.18 -11.02
C LEU A 452 34.80 -7.51 -10.29
N THR A 453 35.93 -7.66 -9.63
CA THR A 453 36.14 -8.78 -8.71
C THR A 453 35.51 -8.44 -7.36
N THR A 454 34.66 -9.32 -6.85
CA THR A 454 33.93 -9.12 -5.58
C THR A 454 34.31 -10.20 -4.57
N ASP A 455 33.68 -10.19 -3.40
CA ASP A 455 33.91 -11.22 -2.40
C ASP A 455 33.46 -12.61 -2.89
N ARG A 456 34.03 -13.63 -2.26
CA ARG A 456 33.61 -15.03 -2.42
C ARG A 456 32.29 -15.29 -1.69
N PRO A 457 31.52 -16.31 -2.09
CA PRO A 457 30.40 -16.79 -1.28
C PRO A 457 30.85 -17.21 0.12
N GLU A 458 29.98 -17.03 1.10
CA GLU A 458 30.21 -17.50 2.46
C GLU A 458 30.08 -19.02 2.55
N SER A 459 30.56 -19.59 3.66
CA SER A 459 30.54 -21.05 3.89
C SER A 459 29.12 -21.66 3.91
N ASP A 460 28.11 -20.85 4.22
CA ASP A 460 26.70 -21.23 4.19
C ASP A 460 26.06 -21.10 2.80
N ARG A 461 26.85 -20.80 1.77
CA ARG A 461 26.41 -20.53 0.38
C ARG A 461 25.52 -19.29 0.26
N SER A 462 25.64 -18.30 1.14
CA SER A 462 25.17 -16.94 0.86
C SER A 462 26.21 -16.16 0.06
N TRP A 463 25.77 -15.15 -0.67
CA TRP A 463 26.67 -14.21 -1.35
C TRP A 463 25.99 -12.86 -1.51
N THR A 464 26.66 -11.78 -1.10
CA THR A 464 26.15 -10.42 -1.27
C THR A 464 27.27 -9.52 -1.75
N THR A 465 26.97 -8.68 -2.74
CA THR A 465 27.88 -7.62 -3.19
C THR A 465 27.09 -6.39 -3.59
N SER A 466 27.67 -5.22 -3.38
CA SER A 466 27.13 -3.94 -3.84
C SER A 466 28.10 -3.30 -4.82
N ILE A 467 27.55 -2.66 -5.85
CA ILE A 467 28.31 -1.91 -6.85
C ILE A 467 27.66 -0.53 -7.07
N GLN A 468 28.48 0.43 -7.44
CA GLN A 468 28.05 1.81 -7.68
C GLN A 468 28.76 2.40 -8.89
N TRP A 469 28.07 3.30 -9.58
CA TRP A 469 28.63 4.16 -10.59
C TRP A 469 29.21 5.40 -9.93
N ASN A 470 30.53 5.58 -10.03
CA ASN A 470 31.22 6.74 -9.52
C ASN A 470 32.21 7.26 -10.57
N GLU A 471 32.29 8.59 -10.74
CA GLU A 471 33.27 9.24 -11.64
C GLU A 471 33.37 8.62 -13.06
N GLY A 472 32.24 8.19 -13.63
CA GLY A 472 32.20 7.65 -15.00
C GLY A 472 32.52 6.15 -15.13
N ARG A 473 32.63 5.41 -14.02
CA ARG A 473 32.86 3.96 -14.04
C ARG A 473 32.13 3.22 -12.92
N TRP A 474 31.90 1.93 -13.14
CA TRP A 474 31.45 1.02 -12.09
C TRP A 474 32.60 0.66 -11.14
N GLN A 475 32.30 0.56 -9.84
CA GLN A 475 33.20 0.12 -8.78
C GLN A 475 32.44 -0.66 -7.70
N THR A 476 33.14 -1.49 -6.93
CA THR A 476 32.58 -2.22 -5.78
C THR A 476 32.31 -1.28 -4.60
N GLY A 477 31.32 -1.65 -3.79
CA GLY A 477 30.90 -0.92 -2.60
C GLY A 477 29.54 -0.26 -2.75
N ARG A 478 28.95 0.09 -1.61
CA ARG A 478 27.70 0.85 -1.55
C ARG A 478 27.97 2.33 -1.84
N PRO A 479 26.96 3.08 -2.31
CA PRO A 479 27.05 4.53 -2.41
C PRO A 479 27.52 5.14 -1.09
N SER A 480 28.72 5.71 -1.10
CA SER A 480 29.41 6.25 0.07
C SER A 480 29.60 7.76 0.01
N THR A 481 29.02 8.42 -1.01
CA THR A 481 29.17 9.86 -1.22
C THR A 481 28.57 10.63 -0.04
N PRO A 482 29.33 11.55 0.59
CA PRO A 482 28.79 12.42 1.63
C PRO A 482 27.62 13.26 1.11
N GLY A 483 26.54 13.37 1.90
CA GLY A 483 25.40 14.24 1.59
C GLY A 483 24.06 13.51 1.50
N LEU A 484 23.00 14.30 1.26
CA LEU A 484 21.66 13.77 1.06
C LEU A 484 21.56 13.04 -0.27
N ARG A 485 20.81 11.94 -0.28
CA ARG A 485 20.51 11.17 -1.48
C ARG A 485 19.14 10.51 -1.40
N LYS A 486 18.47 10.36 -2.54
CA LYS A 486 17.28 9.53 -2.64
C LYS A 486 17.67 8.07 -2.43
N LYS A 487 16.89 7.37 -1.61
CA LYS A 487 17.04 5.94 -1.31
C LYS A 487 15.66 5.32 -1.10
N HIS A 488 15.58 4.00 -1.07
CA HIS A 488 14.32 3.30 -0.79
C HIS A 488 13.68 3.80 0.52
N GLY A 489 12.39 4.15 0.47
CA GLY A 489 11.65 4.76 1.58
C GLY A 489 12.03 6.22 1.92
N LEU A 490 12.95 6.82 1.15
CA LEU A 490 13.40 8.20 1.25
C LEU A 490 13.71 8.77 -0.15
N GLN A 491 12.70 8.84 -1.01
CA GLN A 491 12.80 9.27 -2.41
C GLN A 491 11.72 10.27 -2.91
N GLY A 492 10.62 10.45 -2.18
CA GLY A 492 9.48 11.25 -2.64
C GLY A 492 8.53 10.42 -3.53
N PRO A 493 7.37 10.97 -3.94
CA PRO A 493 6.88 12.33 -3.71
C PRO A 493 6.36 12.53 -2.28
N ILE A 494 5.66 13.64 -2.01
CA ILE A 494 5.07 13.94 -0.68
C ILE A 494 4.36 12.73 -0.07
N ASP A 495 3.61 11.98 -0.89
CA ASP A 495 2.82 10.84 -0.42
C ASP A 495 3.65 9.64 0.11
N ASP A 496 4.94 9.52 -0.23
CA ASP A 496 5.80 8.40 0.20
C ASP A 496 5.95 8.35 1.73
N ALA A 497 5.89 9.51 2.40
CA ALA A 497 5.94 9.62 3.85
C ALA A 497 4.76 8.94 4.57
N PHE A 498 3.65 8.69 3.89
CA PHE A 498 2.44 8.09 4.50
C PHE A 498 2.34 6.58 4.25
N MET A 499 3.42 5.96 3.75
CA MET A 499 3.54 4.51 3.60
C MET A 499 4.36 3.85 4.73
N ASP A 500 4.81 4.64 5.71
CA ASP A 500 5.44 4.20 6.95
C ASP A 500 4.98 5.11 8.11
N SER A 501 5.51 4.89 9.30
CA SER A 501 5.08 5.58 10.51
C SER A 501 5.30 7.09 10.44
N PHE A 502 4.23 7.86 10.67
CA PHE A 502 4.28 9.32 10.70
C PHE A 502 3.62 9.92 11.96
N LEU A 503 3.96 11.17 12.25
CA LEU A 503 3.44 12.01 13.33
C LEU A 503 3.12 13.41 12.79
N PHE A 504 1.87 13.85 12.94
CA PHE A 504 1.50 15.23 12.67
C PHE A 504 1.90 16.11 13.86
N VAL A 505 2.50 17.25 13.53
CA VAL A 505 2.99 18.22 14.50
C VAL A 505 2.25 19.54 14.28
N ARG A 506 1.35 19.85 15.20
CA ARG A 506 0.51 21.05 15.20
C ARG A 506 1.32 22.25 15.73
N PRO A 507 1.26 23.41 15.07
CA PRO A 507 1.88 24.64 15.58
C PRO A 507 1.19 25.14 16.86
N THR A 508 1.96 25.68 17.81
CA THR A 508 1.42 26.35 19.02
C THR A 508 1.71 27.85 19.09
N GLY A 509 2.63 28.35 18.26
CA GLY A 509 2.98 29.76 18.14
C GLY A 509 2.06 30.55 17.20
N GLN A 510 2.29 31.86 17.12
CA GLN A 510 1.58 32.73 16.19
C GLN A 510 2.16 32.61 14.77
N PRO A 511 1.33 32.52 13.72
CA PRO A 511 1.80 32.47 12.35
C PRO A 511 2.38 33.82 11.92
N MET A 512 3.36 33.78 11.01
CA MET A 512 3.92 34.98 10.36
C MET A 512 2.83 35.82 9.70
N ASN A 513 1.85 35.14 9.11
CA ASN A 513 0.74 35.76 8.39
C ASN A 513 -0.60 35.08 8.79
N PRO A 514 -1.63 35.84 9.21
CA PRO A 514 -2.92 35.28 9.61
C PRO A 514 -3.61 34.43 8.53
N ALA A 515 -3.45 34.79 7.26
CA ALA A 515 -3.99 34.03 6.13
C ALA A 515 -3.35 32.64 6.01
N VAL A 516 -2.02 32.55 6.16
CA VAL A 516 -1.27 31.28 6.18
C VAL A 516 -1.69 30.42 7.36
N GLY A 517 -1.82 31.00 8.56
CA GLY A 517 -2.29 30.27 9.74
C GLY A 517 -3.70 29.71 9.57
N THR A 518 -4.59 30.47 8.95
CA THR A 518 -5.98 30.05 8.65
C THR A 518 -5.99 28.90 7.64
N TRP A 519 -5.24 29.02 6.55
CA TRP A 519 -5.11 27.97 5.55
C TRP A 519 -4.52 26.69 6.16
N THR A 520 -3.44 26.81 6.94
CA THR A 520 -2.75 25.68 7.60
C THR A 520 -3.69 24.93 8.51
N THR A 521 -4.43 25.65 9.37
CA THR A 521 -5.37 25.03 10.32
C THR A 521 -6.45 24.24 9.58
N ARG A 522 -6.98 24.80 8.49
CA ARG A 522 -7.98 24.12 7.66
C ARG A 522 -7.42 22.86 7.01
N GLU A 523 -6.25 22.93 6.39
CA GLU A 523 -5.66 21.77 5.70
C GLU A 523 -5.19 20.68 6.69
N LEU A 524 -4.68 21.05 7.87
CA LEU A 524 -4.38 20.12 8.96
C LEU A 524 -5.65 19.36 9.38
N ASN A 525 -6.73 20.09 9.70
CA ASN A 525 -8.00 19.47 10.12
C ASN A 525 -8.56 18.55 9.02
N ARG A 526 -8.50 19.01 7.76
CA ARG A 526 -8.90 18.19 6.61
C ARG A 526 -8.05 16.93 6.52
N ALA A 527 -6.72 17.03 6.61
CA ALA A 527 -5.83 15.87 6.51
C ALA A 527 -6.10 14.83 7.62
N VAL A 528 -6.36 15.27 8.85
CA VAL A 528 -6.76 14.40 9.97
C VAL A 528 -8.10 13.72 9.68
N GLU A 529 -9.12 14.47 9.27
CA GLU A 529 -10.43 13.93 8.96
C GLU A 529 -10.36 12.91 7.82
N GLN A 530 -9.65 13.25 6.75
CA GLN A 530 -9.58 12.49 5.52
C GLN A 530 -8.71 11.24 5.66
N TRP A 531 -7.68 11.26 6.52
CA TRP A 531 -6.93 10.04 6.85
C TRP A 531 -7.84 8.98 7.48
N ARG A 532 -8.66 9.39 8.45
CA ARG A 532 -9.66 8.49 9.07
C ARG A 532 -10.69 8.00 8.06
N GLN A 533 -11.18 8.86 7.16
CA GLN A 533 -12.19 8.46 6.16
C GLN A 533 -11.62 7.51 5.09
N GLN A 534 -10.45 7.82 4.52
CA GLN A 534 -9.94 7.12 3.33
C GLN A 534 -8.94 6.00 3.63
N PHE A 535 -8.28 6.04 4.79
CA PHE A 535 -7.29 5.04 5.23
C PHE A 535 -7.70 4.29 6.49
N ARG A 536 -8.86 4.62 7.07
CA ARG A 536 -9.47 3.94 8.22
C ARG A 536 -8.53 3.78 9.42
N GLY A 537 -7.73 4.81 9.69
CA GLY A 537 -6.83 4.86 10.83
C GLY A 537 -6.78 6.24 11.48
N ASP A 538 -6.08 6.36 12.59
CA ASP A 538 -6.01 7.59 13.39
C ASP A 538 -4.68 8.30 13.17
N VAL A 539 -4.73 9.59 12.86
CA VAL A 539 -3.50 10.38 12.81
C VAL A 539 -2.95 10.56 14.22
N ARG A 540 -1.68 10.17 14.42
CA ARG A 540 -0.91 10.59 15.59
C ARG A 540 -0.69 12.10 15.49
N LEU A 541 -1.16 12.86 16.47
CA LEU A 541 -1.08 14.32 16.48
C LEU A 541 -0.50 14.79 17.81
N LYS A 542 0.56 15.60 17.76
CA LYS A 542 1.16 16.28 18.92
C LYS A 542 1.32 17.77 18.65
N ASN A 543 1.38 18.56 19.71
CA ASN A 543 1.91 19.91 19.61
C ASN A 543 3.40 19.88 19.32
N ASP A 544 3.92 20.88 18.60
CA ASP A 544 5.35 21.06 18.37
C ASP A 544 6.19 21.07 19.66
N THR A 545 5.63 21.58 20.75
CA THR A 545 6.26 21.60 22.09
C THR A 545 6.22 20.26 22.83
N GLU A 546 5.46 19.28 22.35
CA GLU A 546 5.30 17.94 22.96
C GLU A 546 6.11 16.86 22.22
N VAL A 547 6.74 17.20 21.08
CA VAL A 547 7.54 16.26 20.30
C VAL A 547 8.82 15.92 21.05
N THR A 548 9.08 14.63 21.20
CA THR A 548 10.26 14.08 21.88
C THR A 548 11.29 13.57 20.89
N GLU A 549 12.52 13.34 21.36
CA GLU A 549 13.57 12.70 20.54
C GLU A 549 13.18 11.27 20.12
N SER A 550 12.36 10.56 20.92
CA SER A 550 11.81 9.25 20.53
C SER A 550 10.87 9.37 19.32
N ASP A 551 10.03 10.41 19.29
CA ASP A 551 9.13 10.65 18.16
C ASP A 551 9.94 10.93 16.87
N ILE A 552 11.00 11.75 16.98
CA ILE A 552 11.91 12.09 15.87
C ILE A 552 12.65 10.83 15.34
N ALA A 553 13.01 9.90 16.23
CA ALA A 553 13.66 8.65 15.85
C ALA A 553 12.70 7.69 15.13
N GLN A 554 11.45 7.62 15.60
CA GLN A 554 10.49 6.58 15.20
C GLN A 554 9.59 6.97 14.02
N HIS A 555 9.40 8.25 13.75
CA HIS A 555 8.38 8.72 12.84
C HIS A 555 8.90 9.71 11.80
N HIS A 556 8.29 9.68 10.62
CA HIS A 556 8.26 10.83 9.73
C HIS A 556 7.50 11.98 10.41
N LEU A 557 8.02 13.20 10.29
CA LEU A 557 7.44 14.37 10.94
C LEU A 557 6.67 15.21 9.93
N VAL A 558 5.37 15.37 10.14
CA VAL A 558 4.51 16.19 9.29
C VAL A 558 4.27 17.52 10.01
N LEU A 559 5.08 18.51 9.66
CA LEU A 559 5.15 19.81 10.33
C LEU A 559 4.16 20.78 9.67
N TRP A 560 3.18 21.24 10.45
CA TRP A 560 2.19 22.22 10.01
C TRP A 560 2.53 23.61 10.53
N GLY A 561 2.23 24.64 9.74
CA GLY A 561 2.43 26.04 10.06
C GLY A 561 3.60 26.64 9.29
N ASP A 562 4.22 27.64 9.89
CA ASP A 562 5.40 28.34 9.40
C ASP A 562 6.52 28.35 10.45
N PRO A 563 7.75 28.72 10.08
CA PRO A 563 8.86 28.77 11.02
C PRO A 563 8.68 29.70 12.24
N GLN A 564 7.62 30.52 12.31
CA GLN A 564 7.30 31.32 13.50
C GLN A 564 6.29 30.62 14.40
N SER A 565 5.30 29.95 13.82
CA SER A 565 4.22 29.27 14.53
C SER A 565 4.57 27.85 14.99
N ASN A 566 5.52 27.19 14.33
CA ASN A 566 5.96 25.84 14.68
C ASN A 566 7.45 25.84 15.05
N SER A 567 7.74 25.68 16.33
CA SER A 567 9.10 25.70 16.89
C SER A 567 10.00 24.58 16.35
N LEU A 568 9.42 23.41 16.05
CA LEU A 568 10.17 22.31 15.45
C LEU A 568 10.49 22.60 13.97
N LEU A 569 9.54 23.17 13.21
CA LEU A 569 9.79 23.66 11.85
C LEU A 569 10.84 24.77 11.86
N ALA A 570 10.79 25.70 12.81
CA ALA A 570 11.81 26.73 13.00
C ALA A 570 13.22 26.12 13.13
N ARG A 571 13.36 25.08 13.97
CA ARG A 571 14.62 24.37 14.22
C ARG A 571 15.21 23.73 12.96
N VAL A 572 14.36 23.14 12.10
CA VAL A 572 14.85 22.40 10.91
C VAL A 572 14.87 23.23 9.63
N SER A 573 14.05 24.29 9.52
CA SER A 573 13.84 25.05 8.28
C SER A 573 15.11 25.56 7.60
N PRO A 574 16.22 25.95 8.29
CA PRO A 574 17.44 26.37 7.61
C PRO A 574 18.11 25.27 6.77
N GLN A 575 17.71 24.00 6.95
CA GLN A 575 18.29 22.82 6.32
C GLN A 575 17.32 22.13 5.32
N LEU A 576 16.10 22.65 5.11
CA LEU A 576 15.00 21.97 4.39
C LEU A 576 14.92 22.24 2.87
N GLY A 577 15.99 22.69 2.21
CA GLY A 577 16.04 22.86 0.75
C GLY A 577 15.21 24.03 0.17
N ILE A 578 14.12 24.46 0.83
CA ILE A 578 13.27 25.59 0.45
C ILE A 578 13.36 26.70 1.52
N PRO A 579 14.07 27.81 1.24
CA PRO A 579 14.13 28.93 2.17
C PRO A 579 12.77 29.62 2.32
N TRP A 580 12.29 29.72 3.57
CA TRP A 580 11.03 30.39 3.90
C TRP A 580 11.18 31.27 5.14
N ASN A 581 10.85 32.55 5.01
CA ASN A 581 10.79 33.52 6.11
C ASN A 581 9.80 34.64 5.78
N ALA A 582 9.72 35.67 6.64
CA ALA A 582 8.81 36.80 6.46
C ALA A 582 8.98 37.58 5.14
N ASN A 583 10.16 37.52 4.49
CA ASN A 583 10.42 38.19 3.21
C ASN A 583 9.98 37.36 1.98
N GLY A 584 9.57 36.11 2.18
CA GLY A 584 9.07 35.26 1.09
C GLY A 584 9.49 33.79 1.18
N VAL A 585 8.97 33.04 0.21
CA VAL A 585 9.34 31.65 -0.10
C VAL A 585 10.19 31.65 -1.36
N ARG A 586 11.42 31.14 -1.28
CA ARG A 586 12.39 31.19 -2.39
C ARG A 586 12.48 29.85 -3.11
N THR A 587 12.41 29.94 -4.44
CA THR A 587 12.75 28.88 -5.40
C THR A 587 13.92 29.35 -6.27
N PRO A 588 14.52 28.50 -7.10
CA PRO A 588 15.55 28.93 -8.04
C PRO A 588 15.07 29.99 -9.04
N SER A 589 13.78 30.00 -9.37
CA SER A 589 13.20 30.88 -10.39
C SER A 589 12.59 32.17 -9.84
N ALA A 590 12.13 32.18 -8.59
CA ALA A 590 11.42 33.33 -8.03
C ALA A 590 11.40 33.37 -6.48
N ASN A 591 11.14 34.57 -5.94
CA ASN A 591 10.78 34.80 -4.54
C ASN A 591 9.29 35.16 -4.44
N TYR A 592 8.52 34.34 -3.74
CA TYR A 592 7.08 34.47 -3.62
C TYR A 592 6.67 35.15 -2.30
N PRO A 593 5.65 36.02 -2.28
CA PRO A 593 5.16 36.67 -1.05
C PRO A 593 4.75 35.67 0.04
N ALA A 594 5.30 35.81 1.25
CA ALA A 594 5.07 34.89 2.37
C ALA A 594 3.65 34.96 2.95
N ASP A 595 2.86 35.97 2.59
CA ASP A 595 1.47 36.17 2.99
C ASP A 595 0.46 35.53 2.02
N GLN A 596 0.93 35.09 0.84
CA GLN A 596 0.09 34.55 -0.25
C GLN A 596 0.51 33.15 -0.70
N PHE A 597 1.75 32.74 -0.47
CA PHE A 597 2.27 31.46 -0.94
C PHE A 597 2.76 30.60 0.23
N VAL A 598 2.27 29.37 0.29
CA VAL A 598 2.65 28.37 1.29
C VAL A 598 3.42 27.24 0.63
N PRO A 599 4.65 26.93 1.07
CA PRO A 599 5.37 25.76 0.57
C PRO A 599 4.77 24.49 1.18
N VAL A 600 4.53 23.50 0.32
CA VAL A 600 4.22 22.12 0.70
C VAL A 600 5.26 21.21 0.07
N PHE A 601 5.96 20.41 0.86
CA PHE A 601 7.05 19.59 0.33
C PHE A 601 7.47 18.47 1.29
N ILE A 602 8.23 17.53 0.77
CA ILE A 602 8.89 16.44 1.50
C ILE A 602 10.41 16.58 1.39
N TYR A 603 11.12 16.27 2.48
CA TYR A 603 12.58 16.36 2.54
C TYR A 603 13.15 15.39 3.59
N PRO A 604 14.39 14.89 3.45
CA PRO A 604 15.06 14.17 4.53
C PRO A 604 15.10 15.00 5.80
N ASN A 605 14.73 14.42 6.93
CA ASN A 605 14.69 15.09 8.22
C ASN A 605 16.13 15.40 8.69
N PRO A 606 16.51 16.67 8.89
CA PRO A 606 17.85 17.02 9.35
C PRO A 606 18.20 16.48 10.74
N LEU A 607 17.18 16.15 11.55
CA LEU A 607 17.36 15.54 12.88
C LEU A 607 17.47 14.01 12.83
N ASN A 608 17.06 13.39 11.71
CA ASN A 608 17.17 11.96 11.45
C ASN A 608 17.06 11.67 9.94
N GLN A 609 18.20 11.52 9.26
CA GLN A 609 18.22 11.36 7.79
C GLN A 609 17.68 10.02 7.29
N ASP A 610 17.22 9.13 8.17
CA ASP A 610 16.46 7.93 7.82
C ASP A 610 14.93 8.16 7.84
N ARG A 611 14.49 9.39 8.13
CA ARG A 611 13.08 9.80 8.15
C ARG A 611 12.85 11.06 7.34
N TYR A 612 11.61 11.30 6.97
CA TYR A 612 11.14 12.53 6.35
C TYR A 612 10.74 13.61 7.33
N VAL A 613 10.88 14.85 6.87
CA VAL A 613 9.99 15.96 7.21
C VAL A 613 9.06 16.19 6.01
N VAL A 614 7.76 16.29 6.27
CA VAL A 614 6.77 16.84 5.33
C VAL A 614 6.29 18.17 5.88
N VAL A 615 6.25 19.22 5.06
CA VAL A 615 5.77 20.54 5.45
C VAL A 615 4.39 20.77 4.85
N ASN A 616 3.42 21.13 5.70
CA ASN A 616 2.09 21.62 5.33
C ASN A 616 1.26 20.72 4.38
N SER A 617 1.47 19.39 4.42
CA SER A 617 0.73 18.47 3.56
C SER A 617 0.43 17.14 4.22
N GLY A 618 -0.69 16.54 3.83
CA GLY A 618 -1.00 15.12 4.03
C GLY A 618 -0.75 14.34 2.74
N PHE A 619 -1.47 13.23 2.54
CA PHE A 619 -1.61 12.65 1.20
C PHE A 619 -2.31 13.64 0.26
N THR A 620 -1.99 13.57 -1.03
CA THR A 620 -2.19 14.70 -1.94
C THR A 620 -3.41 14.59 -2.85
N TYR A 621 -3.96 13.39 -3.06
CA TYR A 621 -5.26 13.24 -3.72
C TYR A 621 -6.39 13.70 -2.79
N ARG A 622 -7.47 14.21 -3.39
CA ARG A 622 -8.54 14.92 -2.69
C ARG A 622 -9.90 14.34 -3.01
N GLU A 623 -10.95 14.98 -2.52
CA GLU A 623 -12.30 14.45 -2.48
C GLU A 623 -12.82 14.00 -3.86
N TYR A 624 -12.45 14.72 -4.92
CA TYR A 624 -12.78 14.34 -6.30
C TYR A 624 -12.18 12.98 -6.71
N ASP A 625 -10.99 12.68 -6.22
CA ASP A 625 -10.25 11.47 -6.54
C ASP A 625 -10.81 10.24 -5.80
N TYR A 626 -11.58 10.43 -4.72
CA TYR A 626 -12.19 9.31 -4.00
C TYR A 626 -13.26 8.61 -4.84
N LEU A 627 -13.88 9.34 -5.77
CA LEU A 627 -14.95 8.86 -6.64
C LEU A 627 -14.47 7.88 -7.73
N ASN A 628 -13.16 7.66 -7.87
CA ASN A 628 -12.64 6.61 -8.74
C ASN A 628 -11.23 6.20 -8.31
N ASN A 629 -11.01 4.92 -8.07
CA ASN A 629 -9.71 4.44 -7.59
C ASN A 629 -8.54 4.66 -8.56
N ALA A 630 -8.77 4.78 -9.87
CA ALA A 630 -7.72 5.14 -10.82
C ALA A 630 -7.21 6.57 -10.59
N ARG A 631 -8.02 7.47 -10.02
CA ARG A 631 -7.60 8.83 -9.66
C ARG A 631 -6.79 8.90 -8.37
N GLN A 632 -6.81 7.86 -7.53
CA GLN A 632 -6.05 7.79 -6.28
C GLN A 632 -4.57 7.55 -6.56
N THR A 633 -3.91 8.60 -7.04
CA THR A 633 -2.48 8.69 -7.33
C THR A 633 -1.92 9.92 -6.62
N PRO A 634 -0.59 10.02 -6.40
CA PRO A 634 -0.01 11.28 -5.94
C PRO A 634 -0.37 12.41 -6.92
N LYS A 635 -0.71 13.58 -6.39
CA LYS A 635 -1.09 14.79 -7.15
C LYS A 635 -0.04 15.89 -7.09
N LEU A 636 0.78 15.88 -6.05
CA LEU A 636 1.91 16.80 -5.90
C LEU A 636 3.23 16.02 -5.92
N PRO A 637 4.27 16.59 -6.54
CA PRO A 637 5.60 16.00 -6.59
C PRO A 637 6.33 16.21 -5.25
N ASP A 638 7.67 16.28 -5.24
CA ASP A 638 8.42 16.45 -4.00
C ASP A 638 8.17 17.83 -3.33
N TRP A 639 7.85 18.85 -4.12
CA TRP A 639 7.51 20.18 -3.61
C TRP A 639 6.49 20.90 -4.50
N ALA A 640 5.68 21.77 -3.88
CA ALA A 640 4.81 22.71 -4.56
C ALA A 640 4.66 24.01 -3.74
N LEU A 641 4.33 25.10 -4.44
CA LEU A 641 3.94 26.38 -3.85
C LEU A 641 2.45 26.61 -4.06
N ILE A 642 1.72 26.65 -2.96
CA ILE A 642 0.28 26.85 -2.95
C ILE A 642 -0.02 28.34 -2.85
N ASP A 643 -0.64 28.91 -3.88
CA ASP A 643 -1.27 30.23 -3.88
C ASP A 643 -2.58 30.16 -3.10
N ILE A 644 -2.56 30.69 -1.88
CA ILE A 644 -3.72 30.68 -0.97
C ILE A 644 -4.70 31.82 -1.24
N THR A 645 -4.41 32.71 -2.21
CA THR A 645 -5.37 33.71 -2.70
C THR A 645 -6.44 33.08 -3.59
N LYS A 646 -6.18 31.86 -4.10
CA LYS A 646 -7.17 31.04 -4.78
C LYS A 646 -7.84 30.09 -3.79
N PRO A 647 -9.15 29.86 -3.90
CA PRO A 647 -9.85 28.95 -3.00
C PRO A 647 -9.34 27.51 -3.17
N SER A 648 -9.27 26.78 -2.05
CA SER A 648 -9.15 25.32 -2.09
C SER A 648 -10.40 24.69 -2.69
N SER A 649 -10.25 23.56 -3.36
CA SER A 649 -11.34 22.80 -3.97
C SER A 649 -11.20 21.30 -3.65
N PRO A 650 -12.18 20.47 -4.04
CA PRO A 650 -12.06 19.00 -4.02
C PRO A 650 -10.91 18.41 -4.86
N ARG A 651 -10.17 19.23 -5.61
CA ARG A 651 -9.03 18.80 -6.46
C ARG A 651 -7.69 19.37 -6.01
N VAL A 652 -7.67 20.59 -5.46
CA VAL A 652 -6.42 21.28 -5.10
C VAL A 652 -6.53 22.03 -3.78
N PRO A 653 -5.44 22.14 -2.99
CA PRO A 653 -5.45 22.88 -1.72
C PRO A 653 -5.44 24.42 -1.87
N GLY A 654 -5.39 24.91 -3.11
CA GLY A 654 -5.26 26.30 -3.53
C GLY A 654 -4.76 26.33 -4.97
N GLY A 655 -4.32 27.50 -5.47
CA GLY A 655 -3.66 27.57 -6.77
C GLY A 655 -2.28 26.91 -6.71
N ILE A 656 -1.88 26.15 -7.72
CA ILE A 656 -0.51 25.59 -7.79
C ILE A 656 0.33 26.54 -8.64
N ALA A 657 1.14 27.38 -8.00
CA ALA A 657 1.92 28.40 -8.68
C ALA A 657 3.25 27.87 -9.26
N ALA A 658 3.83 26.87 -8.58
CA ALA A 658 5.00 26.13 -9.01
C ALA A 658 5.02 24.77 -8.32
N ALA A 659 5.55 23.75 -8.99
CA ALA A 659 5.76 22.43 -8.42
C ALA A 659 6.88 21.71 -9.16
N GLY A 660 7.57 20.79 -8.48
CA GLY A 660 8.64 20.02 -9.09
C GLY A 660 9.20 18.92 -8.21
N PHE A 661 10.21 18.23 -8.73
CA PHE A 661 10.96 17.19 -8.03
C PHE A 661 12.29 17.75 -7.54
N PHE A 662 12.80 17.23 -6.43
CA PHE A 662 14.22 17.36 -6.13
C PHE A 662 14.99 16.29 -6.89
N GLY A 663 16.24 16.59 -7.24
CA GLY A 663 17.13 15.62 -7.88
C GLY A 663 17.57 14.51 -6.92
N GLU A 664 18.40 13.60 -7.43
CA GLU A 664 18.88 12.42 -6.67
C GLU A 664 19.62 12.77 -5.38
N ASN A 665 20.19 13.97 -5.27
CA ASN A 665 20.87 14.46 -4.07
C ASN A 665 20.02 15.43 -3.23
N TRP A 666 18.69 15.44 -3.42
CA TRP A 666 17.76 16.37 -2.77
C TRP A 666 18.06 17.86 -3.01
N ALA A 667 18.76 18.17 -4.10
CA ALA A 667 18.96 19.54 -4.58
C ALA A 667 17.84 19.94 -5.55
N TRP A 668 17.67 21.25 -5.77
CA TRP A 668 16.79 21.75 -6.82
C TRP A 668 17.15 21.12 -8.16
N HIS A 669 16.18 20.44 -8.77
CA HIS A 669 16.32 19.92 -10.13
C HIS A 669 16.03 21.07 -11.11
N PRO A 670 16.89 21.31 -12.12
CA PRO A 670 16.64 22.28 -13.18
C PRO A 670 15.34 22.02 -13.95
#